data_AF-A0A742XUZ4-F1
#
_entry.id   AF-A0A742XUZ4-F1
#
_cell.length_a   1.000
_cell.length_b   1.000
_cell.length_c   1.000
_cell.angle_alpha   90.00
_cell.angle_beta   90.00
_cell.angle_gamma   90.00
#
_symmetry.space_group_name_H-M   'P 1'
#
loop_
_entity.id
_entity.type
_entity.pdbx_description
1 polymer ?
#
loop_
_entity_poly.entity_id
_entity_poly.type
_entity_poly.pdbx_seq_one_letter_code
_entity_poly.pdbx_strand_id
1 'polypeptide(L)'
;MKFVSLPHPSGDAVASPALRRLAWFNIAVQVAFPLAVAFPPAMAGEQHFLPQPAPLSTQRTQVYTLGPGETAISVAKKFDLTLNQLRELNQLRTFAHGLNGLQPGDDVDVPLMAAKDNKNASDAAAPGRSASAEEGNEQAQKVAGYASQAGSFLASSAKSDAAASMARNMATVEAGGAFQQWLSHFGTARVQLDADKNFSLKNSQFDLLLPLYDQGDNFVFTQGSLHRTDSRTQASLGAGWRHSTSTYMLGGNLFGDFDLSRDHARAGAGLEYWRNFLKLGVNSYLRLSGWKDSPDLEDYQERPANGWDVRGQAWVPSLPQLGGKLTYEQYYGKEVALFGVDSRQRNPHAITVGINYTPVPLITLGAEQRQGQSGKNDTRLTLNINYHLGVPWRAQVDTTAVAAMRSLAGSQYDLVERNNNIVLEYRKKEIVRLKTADLVTGYTGEQKSLGVSVNSRHGLERIDWDASDLNAAGGKIVQNGRDYAVVLPAYQSSAQGVNTYTVSGVAVDTKGNRSSRSDTQVTVQATEVNKQSSTFTPVSSVLLADGKSTQVLTLMLLDENNQPVDMDVKDISLNSSVLKSATISALTRKSAGVYAVTVTAGRDAENVTLTPVVNGTTLSSAVVTISSVTPDGARSTISTDAAAYVSGSDMAVTVTLKDTNNNVVAGAASSLTADTVTVPNAILKAGSRWRDNGDGTYTATYTATTVGTDLKATVRLGGWDTVAQSVAYAITAATPDGAKSAISTDATTYVSGSDMAVTVTLKDGQDNPVTGAAASLTADTVTVPNAILKAGSRWRDNGDGTYTAAYTATTAGSHLKATVRLGGRGNPASSDAYAIMAATPDGAKSAISTDATVYVSGSDMAVTVTLKDGQDNAVTGTAASLTADTVTVPNAILKAGSRWRDNGDGTYTATYTATTAGTNLRATVRLGGWSTAAQSGKYGIILGYEAPASINTQVNAYTFTQTSEEGTFPTTGFTGATFTIVPKDSKSVTDYTWTSDASWVSVTDGVVKFTGTGTGDKVTITGTPTSSQGNIIKYSFTLKSWFIHSGSTRMSWSDANTYCSSQSGYSLPTIAQMILRTNHTATLIRGTGALLNEWGMMTRYTSARFSDNTYWSSDQLSSGSHNNVSLRYGGVYFSSDSSKINVVCRQGL
;
A
#
# COMPACT_ATOMS: atom_id res chain seq x y z
N MET A 1 -6.38 -21.06 -34.56
CA MET A 1 -6.00 -21.89 -35.73
C MET A 1 -5.84 -23.33 -35.29
N LYS A 2 -6.25 -24.27 -36.14
CA LYS A 2 -6.51 -25.70 -35.88
C LYS A 2 -5.39 -26.45 -35.15
N PHE A 3 -5.78 -27.25 -34.16
CA PHE A 3 -4.99 -28.37 -33.64
C PHE A 3 -4.87 -29.45 -34.72
N VAL A 4 -3.64 -29.94 -34.94
CA VAL A 4 -3.34 -31.16 -35.69
C VAL A 4 -2.55 -32.08 -34.77
N SER A 5 -3.06 -33.30 -34.62
CA SER A 5 -2.45 -34.41 -33.90
C SER A 5 -1.65 -35.33 -34.82
N LEU A 6 -0.67 -36.04 -34.22
CA LEU A 6 0.02 -37.31 -34.59
C LEU A 6 1.52 -37.16 -34.92
N PRO A 7 2.38 -38.19 -34.73
CA PRO A 7 2.27 -39.44 -33.95
C PRO A 7 3.50 -39.72 -33.02
N HIS A 8 3.40 -40.73 -32.15
CA HIS A 8 4.56 -41.36 -31.48
C HIS A 8 5.43 -42.13 -32.48
N PRO A 9 6.77 -42.10 -32.34
CA PRO A 9 7.63 -43.18 -32.81
C PRO A 9 8.27 -43.96 -31.65
N SER A 10 8.25 -45.27 -31.82
CA SER A 10 8.91 -46.34 -31.09
C SER A 10 10.43 -46.37 -31.29
N GLY A 11 11.15 -46.78 -30.23
CA GLY A 11 12.39 -47.59 -30.32
C GLY A 11 13.70 -46.89 -30.72
N ASP A 12 14.62 -46.82 -29.75
CA ASP A 12 16.08 -46.74 -29.87
C ASP A 12 16.69 -45.69 -30.83
N ALA A 13 16.89 -44.48 -30.32
CA ALA A 13 17.82 -43.51 -30.90
C ALA A 13 18.74 -42.92 -29.81
N VAL A 14 20.04 -43.24 -29.91
CA VAL A 14 21.11 -42.65 -29.09
C VAL A 14 21.14 -41.14 -29.33
N ALA A 15 20.75 -40.35 -28.33
CA ALA A 15 20.71 -38.90 -28.42
C ALA A 15 22.12 -38.31 -28.63
N SER A 16 22.26 -37.39 -29.60
CA SER A 16 23.52 -36.74 -29.92
C SER A 16 24.06 -35.89 -28.75
N PRO A 17 25.39 -35.69 -28.63
CA PRO A 17 25.99 -34.91 -27.53
C PRO A 17 25.45 -33.48 -27.42
N ALA A 18 24.98 -32.91 -28.53
CA ALA A 18 24.38 -31.58 -28.57
C ALA A 18 23.01 -31.55 -27.88
N LEU A 19 22.16 -32.56 -28.07
CA LEU A 19 20.88 -32.67 -27.36
C LEU A 19 21.08 -32.96 -25.87
N ARG A 20 22.12 -33.72 -25.50
CA ARG A 20 22.49 -33.95 -24.09
C ARG A 20 22.97 -32.66 -23.41
N ARG A 21 23.74 -31.82 -24.11
CA ARG A 21 24.15 -30.49 -23.60
C ARG A 21 22.98 -29.51 -23.53
N LEU A 22 22.04 -29.55 -24.49
CA LEU A 22 20.83 -28.72 -24.46
C LEU A 22 19.84 -29.18 -23.37
N ALA A 23 19.80 -30.48 -23.08
CA ALA A 23 19.03 -31.06 -21.99
C ALA A 23 19.67 -30.73 -20.63
N TRP A 24 21.00 -30.82 -20.48
CA TRP A 24 21.69 -30.35 -19.28
C TRP A 24 21.60 -28.83 -19.09
N PHE A 25 21.57 -28.04 -20.17
CA PHE A 25 21.31 -26.61 -20.11
C PHE A 25 19.86 -26.31 -19.70
N ASN A 26 18.86 -27.03 -20.25
CA ASN A 26 17.47 -26.90 -19.84
C ASN A 26 17.23 -27.40 -18.41
N ILE A 27 17.91 -28.46 -17.96
CA ILE A 27 17.85 -28.97 -16.59
C ILE A 27 18.56 -27.98 -15.64
N ALA A 28 19.71 -27.41 -16.02
CA ALA A 28 20.36 -26.35 -15.24
C ALA A 28 19.49 -25.09 -15.16
N VAL A 29 18.79 -24.71 -16.24
CA VAL A 29 17.82 -23.61 -16.25
C VAL A 29 16.57 -23.97 -15.42
N GLN A 30 16.06 -25.20 -15.47
CA GLN A 30 14.90 -25.67 -14.68
C GLN A 30 15.24 -25.95 -13.21
N VAL A 31 16.51 -26.14 -12.85
CA VAL A 31 17.01 -26.23 -11.47
C VAL A 31 17.41 -24.85 -10.93
N ALA A 32 17.85 -23.92 -11.79
CA ALA A 32 18.10 -22.53 -11.43
C ALA A 32 16.82 -21.68 -11.35
N PHE A 33 15.75 -22.03 -12.08
CA PHE A 33 14.47 -21.31 -12.04
C PHE A 33 13.80 -21.32 -10.67
N PRO A 34 13.76 -22.45 -9.92
CA PRO A 34 13.26 -22.47 -8.54
C PRO A 34 14.14 -21.67 -7.56
N LEU A 35 15.44 -21.49 -7.86
CA LEU A 35 16.34 -20.68 -7.04
C LEU A 35 16.24 -19.17 -7.34
N ALA A 36 15.82 -18.78 -8.55
CA ALA A 36 15.48 -17.40 -8.89
C ALA A 36 14.04 -17.01 -8.49
N VAL A 37 13.15 -17.98 -8.28
CA VAL A 37 11.74 -17.77 -7.89
C VAL A 37 11.51 -17.93 -6.37
N ALA A 38 12.53 -18.28 -5.59
CA ALA A 38 12.45 -18.39 -4.12
C ALA A 38 12.88 -17.13 -3.34
N PHE A 39 13.26 -16.04 -4.01
CA PHE A 39 13.61 -14.76 -3.37
C PHE A 39 12.92 -13.62 -4.13
N PRO A 40 11.61 -13.40 -3.94
CA PRO A 40 11.04 -12.96 -2.66
C PRO A 40 9.76 -13.74 -2.25
N PRO A 41 9.47 -13.98 -0.95
CA PRO A 41 9.80 -13.11 0.18
C PRO A 41 10.33 -13.89 1.42
N ALA A 42 11.64 -13.86 1.65
CA ALA A 42 12.24 -14.14 2.97
C ALA A 42 12.75 -12.86 3.66
N MET A 43 12.39 -11.70 3.11
CA MET A 43 12.57 -10.36 3.69
C MET A 43 11.22 -9.67 3.93
N ALA A 44 10.10 -10.39 3.75
CA ALA A 44 8.75 -9.93 4.05
C ALA A 44 8.07 -10.84 5.10
N GLY A 45 8.85 -11.34 6.05
CA GLY A 45 8.37 -12.00 7.26
C GLY A 45 9.00 -11.32 8.47
N GLU A 46 8.17 -10.62 9.25
CA GLU A 46 8.45 -9.89 10.50
C GLU A 46 9.25 -8.58 10.33
N GLN A 47 8.71 -7.36 10.49
CA GLN A 47 7.54 -6.84 11.20
C GLN A 47 6.93 -5.63 10.45
N HIS A 48 5.61 -5.49 10.49
CA HIS A 48 4.90 -4.31 10.00
C HIS A 48 5.31 -3.04 10.78
N PHE A 49 5.88 -2.05 10.09
CA PHE A 49 5.49 -0.65 10.30
C PHE A 49 4.51 -0.27 9.17
N LEU A 50 3.26 -0.66 9.39
CA LEU A 50 2.00 -0.22 8.73
C LEU A 50 1.80 -0.52 7.22
N PRO A 51 0.54 -0.73 6.78
CA PRO A 51 0.23 -1.49 5.58
C PRO A 51 -0.14 -0.60 4.38
N GLN A 52 0.45 -0.89 3.21
CA GLN A 52 -0.12 -0.54 1.91
C GLN A 52 -0.09 -1.78 0.98
N PRO A 53 -1.20 -2.15 0.32
CA PRO A 53 -1.31 -3.36 -0.50
C PRO A 53 -0.70 -3.21 -1.91
N ALA A 54 -0.24 -4.34 -2.48
CA ALA A 54 0.29 -4.45 -3.85
C ALA A 54 -0.79 -4.22 -4.95
N PRO A 55 -0.40 -3.86 -6.19
CA PRO A 55 -1.33 -3.53 -7.26
C PRO A 55 -2.21 -4.70 -7.71
N LEU A 56 -3.54 -4.56 -7.77
CA LEU A 56 -4.43 -5.67 -8.17
C LEU A 56 -4.55 -5.93 -9.67
N SER A 57 -3.86 -5.17 -10.51
CA SER A 57 -4.02 -5.23 -11.98
C SER A 57 -3.52 -6.52 -12.67
N THR A 58 -3.01 -7.50 -11.92
CA THR A 58 -2.48 -8.78 -12.46
C THR A 58 -3.23 -10.04 -11.97
N GLN A 59 -4.29 -9.92 -11.18
CA GLN A 59 -5.12 -11.06 -10.77
C GLN A 59 -6.06 -11.53 -11.90
N ARG A 60 -6.36 -12.85 -11.97
CA ARG A 60 -7.40 -13.38 -12.88
C ARG A 60 -8.79 -12.91 -12.43
N THR A 61 -9.50 -12.24 -13.35
CA THR A 61 -10.82 -11.66 -13.09
C THR A 61 -11.95 -12.41 -13.79
N GLN A 62 -13.18 -12.19 -13.30
CA GLN A 62 -14.45 -12.53 -13.93
C GLN A 62 -15.31 -11.27 -14.04
N VAL A 63 -16.16 -11.20 -15.06
CA VAL A 63 -17.08 -10.07 -15.24
C VAL A 63 -18.25 -10.22 -14.28
N TYR A 64 -18.53 -9.17 -13.51
CA TYR A 64 -19.62 -9.09 -12.58
C TYR A 64 -20.52 -7.91 -12.93
N THR A 65 -21.76 -8.19 -13.33
CA THR A 65 -22.75 -7.16 -13.63
C THR A 65 -23.38 -6.67 -12.33
N LEU A 66 -23.36 -5.35 -12.10
CA LEU A 66 -23.93 -4.75 -10.89
C LEU A 66 -25.44 -4.99 -10.83
N GLY A 67 -25.92 -5.56 -9.73
CA GLY A 67 -27.34 -5.64 -9.42
C GLY A 67 -27.93 -4.28 -9.00
N PRO A 68 -29.27 -4.17 -8.88
CA PRO A 68 -29.96 -2.98 -8.36
C PRO A 68 -29.42 -2.57 -6.99
N GLY A 69 -28.90 -1.34 -6.88
CA GLY A 69 -28.32 -0.79 -5.64
C GLY A 69 -26.86 -1.14 -5.39
N GLU A 70 -26.25 -2.04 -6.17
CA GLU A 70 -24.82 -2.24 -6.10
C GLU A 70 -24.09 -1.02 -6.69
N THR A 71 -23.06 -0.59 -5.98
CA THR A 71 -22.09 0.43 -6.40
C THR A 71 -20.72 -0.24 -6.51
N ALA A 72 -19.76 0.41 -7.16
CA ALA A 72 -18.37 -0.07 -7.15
C ALA A 72 -17.83 -0.29 -5.73
N ILE A 73 -18.30 0.46 -4.72
CA ILE A 73 -17.89 0.25 -3.32
C ILE A 73 -18.46 -1.06 -2.80
N SER A 74 -19.75 -1.32 -3.03
CA SER A 74 -20.37 -2.57 -2.58
C SER A 74 -19.84 -3.78 -3.33
N VAL A 75 -19.58 -3.67 -4.63
CA VAL A 75 -18.98 -4.76 -5.41
C VAL A 75 -17.54 -5.00 -4.95
N ALA A 76 -16.75 -3.94 -4.72
CA ALA A 76 -15.42 -4.10 -4.15
C ALA A 76 -15.50 -4.86 -2.82
N LYS A 77 -16.37 -4.41 -1.91
CA LYS A 77 -16.58 -5.04 -0.60
C LYS A 77 -17.07 -6.49 -0.71
N LYS A 78 -17.92 -6.80 -1.70
CA LYS A 78 -18.48 -8.13 -1.96
C LYS A 78 -17.40 -9.16 -2.32
N PHE A 79 -16.32 -8.70 -2.95
CA PHE A 79 -15.19 -9.54 -3.32
C PHE A 79 -13.94 -9.28 -2.46
N ASP A 80 -14.12 -8.73 -1.24
CA ASP A 80 -13.05 -8.41 -0.28
C ASP A 80 -11.96 -7.46 -0.85
N LEU A 81 -12.38 -6.54 -1.71
CA LEU A 81 -11.57 -5.48 -2.28
C LEU A 81 -11.93 -4.12 -1.70
N THR A 82 -10.99 -3.19 -1.67
CA THR A 82 -11.30 -1.75 -1.53
C THR A 82 -11.68 -1.15 -2.89
N LEU A 83 -12.37 0.00 -2.87
CA LEU A 83 -12.75 0.69 -4.11
C LEU A 83 -11.55 1.02 -5.01
N ASN A 84 -10.41 1.38 -4.40
CA ASN A 84 -9.17 1.64 -5.15
C ASN A 84 -8.59 0.35 -5.74
N GLN A 85 -8.75 -0.79 -5.05
CA GLN A 85 -8.31 -2.08 -5.54
C GLN A 85 -9.20 -2.60 -6.68
N LEU A 86 -10.53 -2.41 -6.59
CA LEU A 86 -11.45 -2.66 -7.70
C LEU A 86 -11.17 -1.71 -8.88
N ARG A 87 -10.77 -0.46 -8.61
CA ARG A 87 -10.36 0.51 -9.64
C ARG A 87 -9.09 0.11 -10.35
N GLU A 88 -8.15 -0.46 -9.62
CA GLU A 88 -6.90 -0.97 -10.15
C GLU A 88 -7.08 -2.24 -10.99
N LEU A 89 -8.04 -3.11 -10.61
CA LEU A 89 -8.49 -4.26 -11.42
C LEU A 89 -9.15 -3.84 -12.73
N ASN A 90 -9.90 -2.74 -12.70
CA ASN A 90 -10.70 -2.25 -13.84
C ASN A 90 -10.04 -1.08 -14.57
N GLN A 91 -8.75 -0.81 -14.33
CA GLN A 91 -8.05 0.37 -14.85
C GLN A 91 -7.93 0.40 -16.39
N LEU A 92 -8.18 -0.74 -17.05
CA LEU A 92 -8.19 -0.88 -18.52
C LEU A 92 -9.61 -0.86 -19.12
N ARG A 93 -10.67 -0.82 -18.30
CA ARG A 93 -12.06 -0.66 -18.73
C ARG A 93 -12.48 0.80 -18.64
N THR A 94 -13.29 1.24 -19.61
CA THR A 94 -13.84 2.60 -19.66
C THR A 94 -15.32 2.57 -19.28
N PHE A 95 -15.71 3.33 -18.27
CA PHE A 95 -17.09 3.41 -17.78
C PHE A 95 -17.71 4.75 -18.14
N ALA A 96 -18.96 4.77 -18.62
CA ALA A 96 -19.64 5.97 -19.10
C ALA A 96 -19.73 7.10 -18.04
N HIS A 97 -19.76 6.74 -16.75
CA HIS A 97 -19.78 7.67 -15.61
C HIS A 97 -18.60 7.47 -14.63
N GLY A 98 -17.54 6.80 -15.08
CA GLY A 98 -16.40 6.40 -14.24
C GLY A 98 -16.75 5.28 -13.25
N LEU A 99 -15.74 4.59 -12.72
CA LEU A 99 -15.94 3.42 -11.83
C LEU A 99 -16.77 3.77 -10.58
N ASN A 100 -16.73 5.00 -10.08
CA ASN A 100 -17.52 5.38 -8.91
C ASN A 100 -18.99 5.71 -9.23
N GLY A 101 -19.32 5.85 -10.51
CA GLY A 101 -20.66 6.14 -11.01
C GLY A 101 -21.34 4.95 -11.68
N LEU A 102 -20.85 3.72 -11.46
CA LEU A 102 -21.47 2.52 -12.02
C LEU A 102 -22.93 2.41 -11.57
N GLN A 103 -23.79 2.07 -12.51
CA GLN A 103 -25.22 1.87 -12.32
C GLN A 103 -25.56 0.37 -12.37
N PRO A 104 -26.73 -0.02 -11.82
CA PRO A 104 -27.24 -1.37 -12.01
C PRO A 104 -27.31 -1.74 -13.49
N GLY A 105 -26.72 -2.86 -13.86
CA GLY A 105 -26.54 -3.32 -15.24
C GLY A 105 -25.15 -3.04 -15.84
N ASP A 106 -24.29 -2.25 -15.18
CA ASP A 106 -22.91 -2.03 -15.63
C ASP A 106 -22.00 -3.22 -15.24
N ASP A 107 -21.11 -3.61 -16.15
CA ASP A 107 -20.19 -4.72 -15.96
C ASP A 107 -18.84 -4.28 -15.38
N VAL A 108 -18.42 -4.87 -14.26
CA VAL A 108 -17.12 -4.62 -13.61
C VAL A 108 -16.36 -5.92 -13.42
N ASP A 109 -15.05 -5.91 -13.66
CA ASP A 109 -14.18 -7.08 -13.51
C ASP A 109 -13.80 -7.25 -12.02
N VAL A 110 -14.07 -8.43 -11.45
CA VAL A 110 -13.81 -8.78 -10.04
C VAL A 110 -12.96 -10.06 -9.96
N PRO A 111 -12.29 -10.38 -8.85
CA PRO A 111 -11.45 -11.57 -8.72
C PRO A 111 -12.26 -12.88 -8.85
N LEU A 112 -11.65 -13.90 -9.46
CA LEU A 112 -12.24 -15.23 -9.58
C LEU A 112 -12.14 -15.98 -8.23
N MET A 113 -13.25 -16.13 -7.47
CA MET A 113 -13.25 -16.89 -6.20
C MET A 113 -13.53 -18.39 -6.44
N ALA A 114 -12.73 -19.27 -5.84
CA ALA A 114 -13.04 -20.69 -5.72
C ALA A 114 -14.03 -20.91 -4.55
N ALA A 115 -15.11 -21.66 -4.80
CA ALA A 115 -16.19 -21.91 -3.84
C ALA A 115 -15.69 -22.61 -2.55
N LYS A 116 -16.11 -22.11 -1.38
CA LYS A 116 -15.97 -22.78 -0.08
C LYS A 116 -17.24 -23.57 0.22
N ASP A 117 -17.12 -24.89 0.33
CA ASP A 117 -18.15 -25.75 0.90
C ASP A 117 -17.95 -26.02 2.40
N ASN A 118 -19.07 -26.31 3.06
CA ASN A 118 -19.33 -26.33 4.49
C ASN A 118 -19.27 -27.74 5.12
N LYS A 119 -18.99 -27.75 6.44
CA LYS A 119 -19.46 -28.69 7.52
C LYS A 119 -18.83 -30.10 7.75
N ASN A 120 -18.32 -30.23 9.00
CA ASN A 120 -18.54 -31.23 10.06
C ASN A 120 -18.32 -32.75 9.91
N ALA A 121 -17.48 -33.26 10.84
CA ALA A 121 -17.64 -34.41 11.76
C ALA A 121 -17.19 -35.86 11.40
N SER A 122 -16.47 -36.42 12.40
CA SER A 122 -16.31 -37.82 12.87
C SER A 122 -15.49 -38.87 12.09
N ASP A 123 -14.47 -39.37 12.82
CA ASP A 123 -13.99 -40.74 13.03
C ASP A 123 -13.64 -41.71 11.89
N ALA A 124 -12.42 -42.25 12.06
CA ALA A 124 -11.97 -43.63 11.93
C ALA A 124 -11.31 -44.14 10.62
N ALA A 125 -10.14 -44.75 10.89
CA ALA A 125 -9.46 -45.87 10.23
C ALA A 125 -8.64 -45.64 8.94
N ALA A 126 -7.33 -45.78 9.11
CA ALA A 126 -6.30 -46.10 8.11
C ALA A 126 -6.60 -47.47 7.41
N PRO A 127 -5.92 -47.91 6.31
CA PRO A 127 -4.44 -47.94 6.20
C PRO A 127 -3.80 -47.81 4.79
N GLY A 128 -2.51 -47.44 4.81
CA GLY A 128 -1.47 -48.13 4.04
C GLY A 128 -1.22 -47.71 2.59
N ARG A 129 -0.10 -47.04 2.35
CA ARG A 129 1.02 -47.64 1.61
C ARG A 129 2.32 -46.86 1.79
N SER A 130 3.34 -47.64 2.09
CA SER A 130 4.70 -47.32 2.47
C SER A 130 5.55 -46.78 1.32
N ALA A 131 6.47 -45.91 1.74
CA ALA A 131 7.78 -45.55 1.19
C ALA A 131 8.29 -46.30 -0.05
N SER A 132 8.80 -45.50 -1.00
CA SER A 132 10.03 -45.79 -1.72
C SER A 132 10.96 -44.59 -1.56
N ALA A 133 12.09 -44.84 -0.89
CA ALA A 133 13.20 -43.91 -0.77
C ALA A 133 13.89 -43.73 -2.14
N GLU A 134 14.23 -42.50 -2.48
CA GLU A 134 15.34 -42.17 -3.37
C GLU A 134 16.27 -41.22 -2.62
N GLU A 135 17.54 -41.61 -2.53
CA GLU A 135 18.64 -40.83 -1.96
C GLU A 135 18.90 -39.56 -2.78
N GLY A 136 18.92 -38.41 -2.11
CA GLY A 136 19.34 -37.10 -2.65
C GLY A 136 18.60 -35.97 -1.94
N ASN A 137 19.22 -34.96 -1.34
CA ASN A 137 20.59 -34.49 -1.37
C ASN A 137 20.75 -33.60 -0.11
N GLU A 138 21.52 -34.01 0.90
CA GLU A 138 21.71 -33.25 2.16
C GLU A 138 22.19 -31.81 1.92
N GLN A 139 22.87 -31.56 0.79
CA GLN A 139 23.30 -30.23 0.37
C GLN A 139 22.14 -29.28 0.01
N ALA A 140 21.02 -29.78 -0.53
CA ALA A 140 19.88 -28.92 -0.89
C ALA A 140 19.16 -28.36 0.35
N GLN A 141 19.08 -29.15 1.43
CA GLN A 141 18.54 -28.71 2.72
C GLN A 141 19.49 -27.73 3.45
N LYS A 142 20.81 -27.93 3.33
CA LYS A 142 21.82 -26.99 3.86
C LYS A 142 21.80 -25.64 3.13
N VAL A 143 21.70 -25.63 1.81
CA VAL A 143 21.59 -24.40 0.99
C VAL A 143 20.32 -23.63 1.31
N ALA A 144 19.18 -24.31 1.50
CA ALA A 144 17.94 -23.68 1.95
C ALA A 144 18.07 -23.08 3.37
N GLY A 145 18.78 -23.76 4.28
CA GLY A 145 19.11 -23.25 5.61
C GLY A 145 19.94 -21.96 5.58
N TYR A 146 21.03 -21.93 4.80
CA TYR A 146 21.87 -20.74 4.66
C TYR A 146 21.17 -19.57 3.96
N ALA A 147 20.35 -19.86 2.94
CA ALA A 147 19.52 -18.89 2.23
C ALA A 147 18.51 -18.21 3.17
N SER A 148 17.86 -18.99 4.06
CA SER A 148 16.91 -18.46 5.05
C SER A 148 17.56 -17.59 6.14
N GLN A 149 18.77 -17.95 6.59
CA GLN A 149 19.52 -17.18 7.59
C GLN A 149 20.12 -15.88 7.00
N ALA A 150 20.62 -15.90 5.76
CA ALA A 150 21.07 -14.69 5.07
C ALA A 150 19.92 -13.70 4.80
N GLY A 151 18.71 -14.21 4.53
CA GLY A 151 17.49 -13.40 4.42
C GLY A 151 17.15 -12.68 5.73
N SER A 152 17.22 -13.38 6.87
CA SER A 152 16.97 -12.78 8.19
C SER A 152 17.97 -11.69 8.59
N PHE A 153 19.23 -11.84 8.18
CA PHE A 153 20.30 -10.85 8.43
C PHE A 153 20.07 -9.55 7.65
N LEU A 154 19.69 -9.63 6.37
CA LEU A 154 19.40 -8.47 5.53
C LEU A 154 18.15 -7.71 6.02
N ALA A 155 17.18 -8.40 6.64
CA ALA A 155 15.92 -7.79 7.10
C ALA A 155 16.11 -6.86 8.31
N SER A 156 17.11 -7.15 9.14
CA SER A 156 17.35 -6.48 10.42
C SER A 156 18.14 -5.17 10.34
N SER A 157 18.75 -4.84 9.19
CA SER A 157 19.81 -3.81 9.08
C SER A 157 19.44 -2.54 8.29
N ALA A 158 18.15 -2.33 7.97
CA ALA A 158 17.67 -1.20 7.16
C ALA A 158 17.68 0.19 7.85
N LYS A 159 18.48 0.40 8.91
CA LYS A 159 18.68 1.73 9.55
C LYS A 159 20.09 2.24 9.28
N SER A 160 20.22 3.52 8.95
CA SER A 160 21.47 4.18 8.54
C SER A 160 22.66 4.06 9.52
N ASP A 161 22.42 3.65 10.77
CA ASP A 161 23.46 3.39 11.78
C ASP A 161 24.12 2.00 11.68
N ALA A 162 23.63 1.12 10.80
CA ALA A 162 24.05 -0.28 10.73
C ALA A 162 25.54 -0.44 10.36
N ALA A 163 26.04 0.33 9.37
CA ALA A 163 27.44 0.24 8.94
C ALA A 163 28.44 0.64 10.05
N ALA A 164 28.11 1.67 10.85
CA ALA A 164 28.92 2.11 11.98
C ALA A 164 28.84 1.14 13.17
N SER A 165 27.68 0.52 13.40
CA SER A 165 27.52 -0.51 14.43
C SER A 165 28.25 -1.81 14.08
N MET A 166 28.31 -2.18 12.80
CA MET A 166 29.02 -3.37 12.33
C MET A 166 30.53 -3.22 12.46
N ALA A 167 31.09 -2.05 12.14
CA ALA A 167 32.50 -1.75 12.36
C ALA A 167 32.89 -1.76 13.85
N ARG A 168 32.02 -1.26 14.74
CA ARG A 168 32.21 -1.32 16.21
C ARG A 168 32.10 -2.75 16.75
N ASN A 169 31.16 -3.53 16.23
CA ASN A 169 30.95 -4.91 16.63
C ASN A 169 32.06 -5.84 16.12
N MET A 170 32.61 -5.62 14.91
CA MET A 170 33.77 -6.36 14.41
C MET A 170 35.06 -6.07 15.21
N ALA A 171 35.20 -4.88 15.78
CA ALA A 171 36.33 -4.53 16.64
C ALA A 171 36.27 -5.15 18.05
N THR A 172 35.14 -5.74 18.45
CA THR A 172 34.89 -6.27 19.81
C THR A 172 34.76 -7.80 19.88
N VAL A 173 35.00 -8.53 18.79
CA VAL A 173 34.81 -10.00 18.72
C VAL A 173 36.02 -10.79 19.23
N GLU A 174 36.14 -10.89 20.55
CA GLU A 174 36.70 -12.06 21.22
C GLU A 174 35.77 -12.45 22.38
N ALA A 175 34.59 -13.00 22.08
CA ALA A 175 33.80 -13.84 23.00
C ALA A 175 32.42 -14.18 22.38
N GLY A 176 32.23 -15.42 21.89
CA GLY A 176 30.90 -15.91 21.51
C GLY A 176 30.92 -17.13 20.59
N GLY A 177 30.91 -18.33 21.17
CA GLY A 177 31.04 -19.61 20.44
C GLY A 177 29.95 -19.92 19.41
N ALA A 178 28.81 -19.22 19.43
CA ALA A 178 27.74 -19.40 18.44
C ALA A 178 27.96 -18.64 17.11
N PHE A 179 28.82 -17.62 17.11
CA PHE A 179 29.16 -16.85 15.89
C PHE A 179 30.42 -17.40 15.19
N GLN A 180 31.27 -18.13 15.92
CA GLN A 180 32.47 -18.78 15.39
C GLN A 180 32.18 -19.92 14.41
N GLN A 181 31.06 -20.62 14.55
CA GLN A 181 30.65 -21.71 13.64
C GLN A 181 30.07 -21.19 12.31
N TRP A 182 29.55 -19.95 12.30
CA TRP A 182 29.09 -19.25 11.11
C TRP A 182 30.27 -18.64 10.32
N LEU A 183 31.28 -18.11 11.01
CA LEU A 183 32.51 -17.56 10.43
C LEU A 183 33.57 -18.63 10.05
N SER A 184 33.41 -19.87 10.49
CA SER A 184 34.38 -20.95 10.22
C SER A 184 34.32 -21.51 8.79
N HIS A 185 33.49 -20.94 7.92
CA HIS A 185 33.34 -21.37 6.53
C HIS A 185 33.74 -20.25 5.56
N PHE A 186 34.37 -20.65 4.45
CA PHE A 186 35.06 -19.83 3.45
C PHE A 186 34.15 -18.74 2.85
N GLY A 187 34.70 -17.64 2.32
CA GLY A 187 33.93 -16.54 1.70
C GLY A 187 34.62 -15.18 1.83
N THR A 188 33.99 -14.12 1.30
CA THR A 188 34.58 -12.76 1.28
C THR A 188 33.55 -11.71 1.67
N ALA A 189 33.88 -10.91 2.68
CA ALA A 189 33.13 -9.70 3.04
C ALA A 189 33.94 -8.45 2.65
N ARG A 190 33.29 -7.45 2.07
CA ARG A 190 33.93 -6.18 1.69
C ARG A 190 33.14 -4.99 2.18
N VAL A 191 33.83 -4.04 2.79
CA VAL A 191 33.34 -2.66 2.96
C VAL A 191 34.04 -1.79 1.93
N GLN A 192 33.28 -1.07 1.11
CA GLN A 192 33.77 -0.13 0.12
C GLN A 192 33.27 1.28 0.43
N LEU A 193 34.17 2.25 0.45
CA LEU A 193 33.87 3.67 0.61
C LEU A 193 34.46 4.44 -0.57
N ASP A 194 33.63 5.20 -1.29
CA ASP A 194 34.07 6.06 -2.38
C ASP A 194 33.86 7.53 -2.04
N ALA A 195 34.90 8.34 -2.20
CA ALA A 195 34.88 9.77 -2.05
C ALA A 195 35.18 10.48 -3.38
N ASP A 196 34.62 11.67 -3.57
CA ASP A 196 34.99 12.54 -4.70
C ASP A 196 36.32 13.27 -4.46
N LYS A 197 36.74 14.07 -5.44
CA LYS A 197 37.95 14.91 -5.36
C LYS A 197 37.98 15.92 -4.19
N ASN A 198 36.82 16.21 -3.58
CA ASN A 198 36.69 17.09 -2.43
C ASN A 198 36.64 16.30 -1.11
N PHE A 199 36.89 14.99 -1.14
CA PHE A 199 36.76 14.07 -0.02
C PHE A 199 35.34 13.97 0.55
N SER A 200 34.30 14.35 -0.22
CA SER A 200 32.93 14.07 0.16
C SER A 200 32.63 12.60 -0.08
N LEU A 201 32.10 11.91 0.94
CA LEU A 201 31.61 10.54 0.79
C LEU A 201 30.45 10.51 -0.23
N LYS A 202 30.50 9.56 -1.16
CA LYS A 202 29.53 9.45 -2.25
C LYS A 202 28.95 8.05 -2.40
N ASN A 203 29.69 7.03 -1.97
CA ASN A 203 29.21 5.66 -1.87
C ASN A 203 29.71 5.05 -0.57
N SER A 204 28.83 4.32 0.10
CA SER A 204 29.18 3.39 1.18
C SER A 204 28.49 2.06 0.91
N GLN A 205 29.27 1.00 0.79
CA GLN A 205 28.80 -0.30 0.32
C GLN A 205 29.34 -1.43 1.19
N PHE A 206 28.49 -2.39 1.50
CA PHE A 206 28.84 -3.67 2.09
C PHE A 206 28.47 -4.79 1.10
N ASP A 207 29.42 -5.66 0.81
CA ASP A 207 29.23 -6.86 0.00
C ASP A 207 29.59 -8.11 0.81
N LEU A 208 28.86 -9.20 0.60
CA LEU A 208 29.12 -10.50 1.20
C LEU A 208 28.94 -11.60 0.16
N LEU A 209 29.98 -12.39 -0.06
CA LEU A 209 29.96 -13.60 -0.89
C LEU A 209 30.15 -14.82 -0.02
N LEU A 210 29.23 -15.77 -0.18
CA LEU A 210 29.19 -17.02 0.56
C LEU A 210 29.22 -18.22 -0.42
N PRO A 211 30.10 -19.21 -0.21
CA PRO A 211 30.10 -20.45 -0.96
C PRO A 211 28.87 -21.28 -0.60
N LEU A 212 28.19 -21.77 -1.63
CA LEU A 212 27.11 -22.75 -1.51
C LEU A 212 27.63 -24.16 -1.83
N TYR A 213 28.59 -24.25 -2.75
CA TYR A 213 29.28 -25.47 -3.13
C TYR A 213 30.72 -25.14 -3.51
N ASP A 214 31.67 -25.85 -2.93
CA ASP A 214 33.09 -25.61 -3.11
C ASP A 214 33.84 -26.95 -3.07
N GLN A 215 33.86 -27.66 -4.20
CA GLN A 215 34.57 -28.94 -4.34
C GLN A 215 35.17 -29.12 -5.73
N GLY A 216 36.43 -29.56 -5.77
CA GLY A 216 37.19 -29.78 -6.99
C GLY A 216 37.39 -28.47 -7.76
N ASP A 217 37.11 -28.50 -9.05
CA ASP A 217 37.26 -27.36 -9.96
C ASP A 217 36.03 -26.44 -10.00
N ASN A 218 34.98 -26.70 -9.20
CA ASN A 218 33.70 -25.99 -9.28
C ASN A 218 33.35 -25.26 -7.99
N PHE A 219 33.01 -23.99 -8.14
CA PHE A 219 32.64 -23.08 -7.07
C PHE A 219 31.28 -22.45 -7.37
N VAL A 220 30.27 -22.72 -6.55
CA VAL A 220 28.94 -22.08 -6.62
C VAL A 220 28.79 -21.20 -5.39
N PHE A 221 28.33 -19.97 -5.60
CA PHE A 221 28.23 -18.98 -4.52
C PHE A 221 26.94 -18.17 -4.63
N THR A 222 26.58 -17.56 -3.50
CA THR A 222 25.61 -16.47 -3.42
C THR A 222 26.34 -15.20 -3.00
N GLN A 223 25.92 -14.05 -3.53
CA GLN A 223 26.46 -12.74 -3.20
C GLN A 223 25.34 -11.76 -2.92
N GLY A 224 25.39 -11.13 -1.74
CA GLY A 224 24.51 -10.04 -1.35
C GLY A 224 25.28 -8.73 -1.23
N SER A 225 24.63 -7.61 -1.53
CA SER A 225 25.17 -6.28 -1.23
C SER A 225 24.10 -5.33 -0.72
N LEU A 226 24.52 -4.39 0.11
CA LEU A 226 23.74 -3.25 0.57
C LEU A 226 24.60 -2.01 0.44
N HIS A 227 24.12 -0.99 -0.27
CA HIS A 227 24.89 0.22 -0.51
C HIS A 227 24.02 1.47 -0.54
N ARG A 228 24.65 2.61 -0.25
CA ARG A 228 24.04 3.93 -0.32
C ARG A 228 24.87 4.83 -1.21
N THR A 229 24.27 5.26 -2.32
CA THR A 229 24.87 6.13 -3.34
C THR A 229 23.82 7.16 -3.76
N ASP A 230 24.21 8.42 -3.97
CA ASP A 230 23.31 9.50 -4.42
C ASP A 230 22.00 9.58 -3.60
N SER A 231 22.11 9.48 -2.27
CA SER A 231 20.98 9.45 -1.32
C SER A 231 20.01 8.28 -1.45
N ARG A 232 20.32 7.28 -2.28
CA ARG A 232 19.51 6.07 -2.51
C ARG A 232 20.14 4.89 -1.80
N THR A 233 19.35 4.18 -1.01
CA THR A 233 19.70 2.87 -0.45
C THR A 233 19.28 1.79 -1.43
N GLN A 234 20.23 0.97 -1.85
CA GLN A 234 20.08 -0.07 -2.86
C GLN A 234 20.62 -1.40 -2.32
N ALA A 235 19.99 -2.49 -2.71
CA ALA A 235 20.39 -3.85 -2.36
C ALA A 235 20.50 -4.71 -3.61
N SER A 236 21.46 -5.62 -3.64
CA SER A 236 21.60 -6.62 -4.70
C SER A 236 21.68 -8.01 -4.10
N LEU A 237 21.07 -9.00 -4.74
CA LEU A 237 21.23 -10.40 -4.42
C LEU A 237 21.46 -11.17 -5.72
N GLY A 238 22.49 -12.02 -5.74
CA GLY A 238 22.82 -12.82 -6.90
C GLY A 238 23.44 -14.16 -6.55
N ALA A 239 23.49 -15.02 -7.54
CA ALA A 239 24.17 -16.30 -7.47
C ALA A 239 25.10 -16.45 -8.68
N GLY A 240 26.18 -17.18 -8.49
CA GLY A 240 27.14 -17.43 -9.55
C GLY A 240 27.79 -18.79 -9.45
N TRP A 241 28.38 -19.20 -10.57
CA TRP A 241 29.16 -20.42 -10.70
C TRP A 241 30.49 -20.07 -11.37
N ARG A 242 31.57 -20.64 -10.85
CA ARG A 242 32.93 -20.53 -11.36
C ARG A 242 33.52 -21.93 -11.55
N HIS A 243 34.20 -22.11 -12.66
CA HIS A 243 34.94 -23.32 -13.01
C HIS A 243 36.41 -22.98 -13.21
N SER A 244 37.26 -23.52 -12.34
CA SER A 244 38.70 -23.27 -12.31
C SER A 244 39.47 -24.39 -13.00
N THR A 245 40.53 -24.04 -13.70
CA THR A 245 41.56 -24.98 -14.18
C THR A 245 42.90 -24.60 -13.57
N SER A 246 43.99 -25.29 -13.93
CA SER A 246 45.33 -24.90 -13.48
C SER A 246 45.81 -23.54 -14.01
N THR A 247 45.16 -22.97 -15.03
CA THR A 247 45.64 -21.74 -15.71
C THR A 247 44.61 -20.63 -15.90
N TYR A 248 43.31 -20.95 -15.87
CA TYR A 248 42.23 -19.97 -16.02
C TYR A 248 40.96 -20.40 -15.29
N MET A 249 40.08 -19.44 -15.01
CA MET A 249 38.76 -19.65 -14.43
C MET A 249 37.70 -18.99 -15.31
N LEU A 250 36.60 -19.70 -15.53
CA LEU A 250 35.40 -19.18 -16.19
C LEU A 250 34.29 -19.04 -15.16
N GLY A 251 33.49 -17.97 -15.25
CA GLY A 251 32.34 -17.79 -14.37
C GLY A 251 31.12 -17.22 -15.07
N GLY A 252 29.96 -17.53 -14.52
CA GLY A 252 28.68 -16.94 -14.91
C GLY A 252 27.91 -16.55 -13.65
N ASN A 253 27.22 -15.41 -13.68
CA ASN A 253 26.46 -14.92 -12.54
C ASN A 253 25.16 -14.23 -12.95
N LEU A 254 24.18 -14.25 -12.04
CA LEU A 254 22.87 -13.60 -12.19
C LEU A 254 22.57 -12.80 -10.91
N PHE A 255 22.02 -11.61 -11.07
CA PHE A 255 21.71 -10.69 -9.97
C PHE A 255 20.31 -10.08 -10.13
N GLY A 256 19.60 -9.90 -9.03
CA GLY A 256 18.50 -8.96 -8.88
C GLY A 256 18.95 -7.77 -8.06
N ASP A 257 18.86 -6.56 -8.63
CA ASP A 257 19.12 -5.30 -7.95
C ASP A 257 17.80 -4.61 -7.63
N PHE A 258 17.70 -4.07 -6.42
CA PHE A 258 16.55 -3.34 -5.92
C PHE A 258 16.99 -1.99 -5.34
N ASP A 259 16.41 -0.92 -5.86
CA ASP A 259 16.46 0.38 -5.22
C ASP A 259 15.34 0.49 -4.20
N LEU A 260 15.70 0.36 -2.92
CA LEU A 260 14.78 0.40 -1.80
C LEU A 260 14.24 1.82 -1.53
N SER A 261 14.91 2.85 -2.06
CA SER A 261 14.48 4.23 -1.88
C SER A 261 13.48 4.70 -2.94
N ARG A 262 13.41 4.01 -4.09
CA ARG A 262 12.59 4.43 -5.24
C ARG A 262 11.79 3.30 -5.90
N ASP A 263 11.78 2.12 -5.30
CA ASP A 263 11.09 0.92 -5.77
C ASP A 263 11.44 0.50 -7.20
N HIS A 264 12.71 0.65 -7.60
CA HIS A 264 13.17 0.20 -8.91
C HIS A 264 13.83 -1.17 -8.85
N ALA A 265 13.57 -2.00 -9.86
CA ALA A 265 14.10 -3.36 -9.95
C ALA A 265 14.83 -3.57 -11.29
N ARG A 266 15.97 -4.26 -11.25
CA ARG A 266 16.84 -4.55 -12.40
C ARG A 266 17.40 -5.96 -12.29
N ALA A 267 17.47 -6.68 -13.41
CA ALA A 267 18.20 -7.93 -13.53
C ALA A 267 19.60 -7.66 -14.10
N GLY A 268 20.59 -8.35 -13.57
CA GLY A 268 21.96 -8.38 -14.07
C GLY A 268 22.36 -9.79 -14.48
N ALA A 269 23.11 -9.93 -15.57
CA ALA A 269 23.77 -11.17 -15.95
C ALA A 269 25.23 -10.89 -16.30
N GLY A 270 26.15 -11.69 -15.76
CA GLY A 270 27.59 -11.48 -15.91
C GLY A 270 28.34 -12.74 -16.35
N LEU A 271 29.43 -12.54 -17.09
CA LEU A 271 30.40 -13.55 -17.47
C LEU A 271 31.79 -13.14 -17.00
N GLU A 272 32.58 -14.10 -16.53
CA GLU A 272 33.90 -13.90 -15.93
C GLU A 272 34.96 -14.77 -16.65
N TYR A 273 36.13 -14.21 -16.92
CA TYR A 273 37.32 -14.92 -17.40
C TYR A 273 38.56 -14.44 -16.65
N TRP A 274 39.09 -15.26 -15.74
CA TRP A 274 40.18 -14.86 -14.84
C TRP A 274 41.41 -15.75 -15.02
N ARG A 275 42.59 -15.19 -14.73
CA ARG A 275 43.90 -15.84 -14.70
C ARG A 275 44.70 -15.31 -13.51
N ASN A 276 45.86 -15.89 -13.23
CA ASN A 276 46.81 -15.29 -12.30
C ASN A 276 47.07 -13.82 -12.69
N PHE A 277 46.85 -12.90 -11.74
CA PHE A 277 47.03 -11.46 -11.91
C PHE A 277 46.15 -10.78 -12.98
N LEU A 278 45.09 -11.41 -13.48
CA LEU A 278 44.18 -10.83 -14.47
C LEU A 278 42.73 -11.26 -14.24
N LYS A 279 41.82 -10.29 -14.27
CA LYS A 279 40.37 -10.52 -14.25
C LYS A 279 39.68 -9.76 -15.35
N LEU A 280 38.88 -10.46 -16.15
CA LEU A 280 37.98 -9.88 -17.13
C LEU A 280 36.54 -10.24 -16.77
N GLY A 281 35.63 -9.28 -16.94
CA GLY A 281 34.21 -9.45 -16.72
C GLY A 281 33.38 -8.67 -17.73
N VAL A 282 32.22 -9.22 -18.11
CA VAL A 282 31.23 -8.55 -18.95
C VAL A 282 29.87 -8.69 -18.29
N ASN A 283 29.16 -7.58 -18.10
CA ASN A 283 27.86 -7.56 -17.43
C ASN A 283 26.81 -6.89 -18.31
N SER A 284 25.58 -7.43 -18.30
CA SER A 284 24.41 -6.82 -18.92
C SER A 284 23.36 -6.50 -17.86
N TYR A 285 22.67 -5.37 -18.04
CA TYR A 285 21.69 -4.84 -17.12
C TYR A 285 20.35 -4.62 -17.83
N LEU A 286 19.31 -5.27 -17.33
CA LEU A 286 17.97 -5.28 -17.90
C LEU A 286 16.98 -4.75 -16.86
N ARG A 287 16.22 -3.72 -17.21
CA ARG A 287 15.15 -3.20 -16.34
C ARG A 287 14.09 -4.27 -16.08
N LEU A 288 13.60 -4.33 -14.85
CA LEU A 288 12.42 -5.13 -14.46
C LEU A 288 11.22 -4.23 -14.09
N SER A 289 11.48 -3.01 -13.58
CA SER A 289 10.43 -2.03 -13.29
C SER A 289 10.22 -1.01 -14.42
N GLY A 290 8.96 -0.58 -14.61
CA GLY A 290 8.57 0.45 -15.57
C GLY A 290 8.80 1.89 -15.09
N TRP A 291 8.25 2.85 -15.83
CA TRP A 291 8.28 4.28 -15.50
C TRP A 291 7.49 4.56 -14.21
N LYS A 292 8.12 5.26 -13.28
CA LYS A 292 7.52 5.74 -12.02
C LYS A 292 7.77 7.23 -11.87
N ASP A 293 7.01 7.91 -11.02
CA ASP A 293 7.20 9.33 -10.77
C ASP A 293 8.55 9.59 -10.08
N SER A 294 9.30 10.58 -10.58
CA SER A 294 10.62 10.89 -10.06
C SER A 294 10.53 11.79 -8.82
N PRO A 295 11.18 11.43 -7.70
CA PRO A 295 11.33 12.32 -6.55
C PRO A 295 12.43 13.38 -6.76
N ASP A 296 13.35 13.18 -7.70
CA ASP A 296 14.46 14.12 -7.96
C ASP A 296 14.08 15.26 -8.89
N LEU A 297 13.11 15.03 -9.78
CA LEU A 297 12.75 15.95 -10.85
C LEU A 297 11.23 16.13 -10.93
N GLU A 298 10.77 17.34 -10.67
CA GLU A 298 9.36 17.70 -10.83
C GLU A 298 8.89 17.47 -12.27
N ASP A 299 7.70 16.90 -12.43
CA ASP A 299 7.10 16.56 -13.73
C ASP A 299 7.90 15.56 -14.59
N TYR A 300 8.81 14.79 -13.99
CA TYR A 300 9.48 13.68 -14.65
C TYR A 300 9.04 12.33 -14.11
N GLN A 301 9.26 11.31 -14.94
CA GLN A 301 9.24 9.92 -14.55
C GLN A 301 10.64 9.33 -14.71
N GLU A 302 10.97 8.33 -13.91
CA GLU A 302 12.22 7.60 -13.91
C GLU A 302 12.01 6.08 -14.00
N ARG A 303 13.01 5.36 -14.51
CA ARG A 303 13.11 3.90 -14.48
C ARG A 303 14.56 3.44 -14.67
N PRO A 304 14.91 2.17 -14.39
CA PRO A 304 16.23 1.65 -14.71
C PRO A 304 16.55 1.73 -16.20
N ALA A 305 17.73 2.25 -16.53
CA ALA A 305 18.27 2.24 -17.88
C ALA A 305 18.83 0.85 -18.19
N ASN A 306 18.53 0.32 -19.38
CA ASN A 306 19.23 -0.87 -19.87
C ASN A 306 20.67 -0.49 -20.26
N GLY A 307 21.60 -1.41 -20.04
CA GLY A 307 23.00 -1.15 -20.38
C GLY A 307 23.86 -2.39 -20.25
N TRP A 308 25.15 -2.21 -20.44
CA TRP A 308 26.16 -3.24 -20.24
C TRP A 308 27.51 -2.60 -19.92
N ASP A 309 28.40 -3.37 -19.32
CA ASP A 309 29.79 -2.97 -19.11
C ASP A 309 30.77 -4.11 -19.35
N VAL A 310 32.02 -3.73 -19.62
CA VAL A 310 33.18 -4.60 -19.73
C VAL A 310 34.22 -4.08 -18.75
N ARG A 311 34.74 -4.97 -17.90
CA ARG A 311 35.66 -4.65 -16.81
C ARG A 311 36.91 -5.50 -16.93
N GLY A 312 38.06 -4.86 -16.80
CA GLY A 312 39.36 -5.50 -16.73
C GLY A 312 40.14 -5.02 -15.53
N GLN A 313 40.74 -5.93 -14.78
CA GLN A 313 41.70 -5.64 -13.73
C GLN A 313 42.95 -6.49 -13.93
N ALA A 314 44.12 -5.88 -13.79
CA ALA A 314 45.40 -6.58 -13.89
C ALA A 314 46.37 -6.09 -12.82
N TRP A 315 47.20 -6.99 -12.29
CA TRP A 315 48.22 -6.67 -11.30
C TRP A 315 49.61 -6.96 -11.86
N VAL A 316 50.60 -6.18 -11.41
CA VAL A 316 52.00 -6.36 -11.85
C VAL A 316 52.56 -7.59 -11.13
N PRO A 317 52.97 -8.69 -11.80
CA PRO A 317 53.39 -9.91 -11.09
C PRO A 317 54.61 -9.72 -10.18
N SER A 318 55.54 -8.84 -10.54
CA SER A 318 56.70 -8.47 -9.73
C SER A 318 56.39 -7.47 -8.60
N LEU A 319 55.22 -6.84 -8.63
CA LEU A 319 54.73 -5.90 -7.63
C LEU A 319 53.21 -6.10 -7.45
N PRO A 320 52.77 -7.23 -6.88
CA PRO A 320 51.36 -7.66 -6.88
C PRO A 320 50.44 -6.76 -6.05
N GLN A 321 51.03 -5.87 -5.25
CA GLN A 321 50.34 -4.81 -4.53
C GLN A 321 49.78 -3.74 -5.49
N LEU A 322 50.37 -3.55 -6.67
CA LEU A 322 49.98 -2.54 -7.64
C LEU A 322 49.15 -3.17 -8.77
N GLY A 323 47.96 -2.60 -9.02
CA GLY A 323 47.07 -3.02 -10.09
C GLY A 323 46.46 -1.86 -10.87
N GLY A 324 46.05 -2.16 -12.09
CA GLY A 324 45.30 -1.28 -12.97
C GLY A 324 43.88 -1.80 -13.20
N LYS A 325 42.94 -0.88 -13.40
CA LYS A 325 41.54 -1.14 -13.72
C LYS A 325 41.15 -0.37 -14.98
N LEU A 326 40.43 -1.05 -15.87
CA LEU A 326 39.81 -0.45 -17.04
C LEU A 326 38.34 -0.88 -17.08
N THR A 327 37.44 0.05 -17.30
CA THR A 327 36.00 -0.23 -17.47
C THR A 327 35.45 0.57 -18.64
N TYR A 328 34.66 -0.08 -19.48
CA TYR A 328 33.82 0.58 -20.48
C TYR A 328 32.36 0.26 -20.16
N GLU A 329 31.50 1.28 -20.10
CA GLU A 329 30.07 1.11 -19.84
C GLU A 329 29.23 1.90 -20.84
N GLN A 330 28.10 1.33 -21.26
CA GLN A 330 27.14 1.94 -22.18
C GLN A 330 25.71 1.69 -21.68
N TYR A 331 24.91 2.75 -21.63
CA TYR A 331 23.50 2.68 -21.28
C TYR A 331 22.64 3.28 -22.39
N TYR A 332 21.37 2.88 -22.44
CA TYR A 332 20.44 3.26 -23.51
C TYR A 332 19.21 3.97 -22.92
N GLY A 333 18.84 5.08 -23.55
CA GLY A 333 17.73 5.94 -23.12
C GLY A 333 17.83 7.36 -23.66
N LYS A 334 16.74 8.12 -23.55
CA LYS A 334 16.70 9.53 -24.01
C LYS A 334 17.40 10.47 -23.03
N GLU A 335 17.15 10.30 -21.73
CA GLU A 335 17.75 11.08 -20.66
C GLU A 335 18.29 10.16 -19.55
N VAL A 336 19.46 9.57 -19.76
CA VAL A 336 20.10 8.62 -18.82
C VAL A 336 21.08 9.36 -17.90
N ALA A 337 20.98 9.13 -16.60
CA ALA A 337 21.77 9.78 -15.57
C ALA A 337 23.06 9.02 -15.21
N LEU A 338 23.95 8.77 -16.19
CA LEU A 338 25.21 8.04 -15.96
C LEU A 338 26.20 8.81 -15.06
N PHE A 339 26.18 10.15 -15.15
CA PHE A 339 27.01 11.09 -14.38
C PHE A 339 26.18 11.90 -13.37
N GLY A 340 25.08 11.32 -12.88
CA GLY A 340 24.14 11.98 -11.96
C GLY A 340 22.95 12.63 -12.67
N VAL A 341 21.92 12.94 -11.88
CA VAL A 341 20.61 13.41 -12.38
C VAL A 341 20.74 14.70 -13.17
N ASP A 342 21.56 15.66 -12.77
CA ASP A 342 21.70 16.94 -13.49
C ASP A 342 22.51 16.85 -14.80
N SER A 343 23.11 15.69 -15.07
CA SER A 343 23.95 15.44 -16.25
C SER A 343 23.38 14.33 -17.14
N ARG A 344 22.05 14.28 -17.26
CA ARG A 344 21.30 13.36 -18.13
C ARG A 344 21.71 13.49 -19.60
N GLN A 345 21.91 12.35 -20.26
CA GLN A 345 22.43 12.26 -21.63
C GLN A 345 21.69 11.20 -22.44
N ARG A 346 21.68 11.34 -23.77
CA ARG A 346 21.10 10.34 -24.68
C ARG A 346 22.12 9.24 -24.96
N ASN A 347 21.76 8.00 -24.66
CA ASN A 347 22.61 6.81 -24.84
C ASN A 347 24.08 7.01 -24.38
N PRO A 348 24.33 7.38 -23.11
CA PRO A 348 25.67 7.72 -22.65
C PRO A 348 26.58 6.49 -22.55
N HIS A 349 27.87 6.71 -22.77
CA HIS A 349 28.94 5.79 -22.44
C HIS A 349 29.98 6.46 -21.54
N ALA A 350 30.76 5.64 -20.84
CA ALA A 350 31.91 6.08 -20.08
C ALA A 350 33.07 5.07 -20.15
N ILE A 351 34.29 5.61 -20.13
CA ILE A 351 35.53 4.87 -19.91
C ILE A 351 36.06 5.25 -18.53
N THR A 352 36.36 4.26 -17.70
CA THR A 352 36.99 4.45 -16.40
C THR A 352 38.37 3.82 -16.41
N VAL A 353 39.39 4.60 -16.07
CA VAL A 353 40.77 4.14 -15.86
C VAL A 353 41.09 4.32 -14.39
N GLY A 354 41.61 3.29 -13.75
CA GLY A 354 41.92 3.31 -12.33
C GLY A 354 43.25 2.64 -12.01
N ILE A 355 43.86 3.08 -10.91
CA ILE A 355 45.02 2.46 -10.29
C ILE A 355 44.61 2.04 -8.89
N ASN A 356 45.00 0.83 -8.48
CA ASN A 356 44.79 0.34 -7.13
C ASN A 356 46.09 -0.13 -6.48
N TYR A 357 46.21 0.09 -5.17
CA TYR A 357 47.33 -0.32 -4.33
C TYR A 357 46.82 -1.10 -3.12
N THR A 358 47.30 -2.33 -2.96
CA THR A 358 46.92 -3.29 -1.92
C THR A 358 48.14 -3.62 -1.07
N PRO A 359 48.43 -2.84 -0.01
CA PRO A 359 49.60 -3.08 0.84
C PRO A 359 49.53 -4.43 1.56
N VAL A 360 48.33 -4.85 1.95
CA VAL A 360 48.01 -6.12 2.61
C VAL A 360 46.65 -6.61 2.08
N PRO A 361 46.35 -7.93 2.08
CA PRO A 361 45.08 -8.45 1.58
C PRO A 361 43.82 -7.76 2.13
N LEU A 362 43.87 -7.31 3.38
CA LEU A 362 42.77 -6.63 4.06
C LEU A 362 42.40 -5.26 3.46
N ILE A 363 43.35 -4.55 2.84
CA ILE A 363 43.15 -3.14 2.47
C ILE A 363 43.53 -2.91 1.00
N THR A 364 42.63 -2.30 0.23
CA THR A 364 42.93 -1.80 -1.11
C THR A 364 42.55 -0.33 -1.23
N LEU A 365 43.48 0.48 -1.69
CA LEU A 365 43.27 1.89 -2.02
C LEU A 365 43.16 2.03 -3.54
N GLY A 366 42.21 2.82 -4.02
CA GLY A 366 41.97 3.03 -5.45
C GLY A 366 41.84 4.51 -5.79
N ALA A 367 42.31 4.88 -6.97
CA ALA A 367 42.03 6.17 -7.59
C ALA A 367 41.55 5.92 -9.02
N GLU A 368 40.35 6.41 -9.35
CA GLU A 368 39.69 6.17 -10.63
C GLU A 368 39.31 7.49 -11.28
N GLN A 369 39.56 7.58 -12.60
CA GLN A 369 39.11 8.66 -13.45
C GLN A 369 38.13 8.08 -14.48
N ARG A 370 36.87 8.51 -14.37
CA ARG A 370 35.81 8.20 -15.33
C ARG A 370 35.61 9.37 -16.28
N GLN A 371 35.53 9.09 -17.57
CA GLN A 371 35.31 10.06 -18.63
C GLN A 371 34.18 9.58 -19.53
N GLY A 372 33.21 10.45 -19.81
CA GLY A 372 32.05 10.17 -20.64
C GLY A 372 31.89 11.16 -21.79
N GLN A 373 30.74 11.06 -22.45
CA GLN A 373 30.38 11.94 -23.56
C GLN A 373 30.28 13.41 -23.11
N SER A 374 30.38 14.33 -24.08
CA SER A 374 30.22 15.78 -23.86
C SER A 374 31.10 16.37 -22.76
N GLY A 375 32.32 15.83 -22.58
CA GLY A 375 33.30 16.33 -21.62
C GLY A 375 32.99 16.02 -20.15
N LYS A 376 32.00 15.16 -19.86
CA LYS A 376 31.68 14.77 -18.49
C LYS A 376 32.80 13.90 -17.92
N ASN A 377 33.23 14.21 -16.71
CA ASN A 377 34.26 13.47 -16.00
C ASN A 377 33.94 13.36 -14.52
N ASP A 378 34.52 12.35 -13.88
CA ASP A 378 34.31 12.06 -12.47
C ASP A 378 35.59 11.41 -11.91
N THR A 379 36.06 11.90 -10.77
CA THR A 379 37.27 11.41 -10.09
C THR A 379 36.87 10.81 -8.76
N ARG A 380 37.26 9.56 -8.52
CA ARG A 380 36.89 8.80 -7.31
C ARG A 380 38.11 8.26 -6.60
N LEU A 381 38.12 8.44 -5.28
CA LEU A 381 39.05 7.79 -4.37
C LEU A 381 38.29 6.69 -3.63
N THR A 382 38.79 5.47 -3.70
CA THR A 382 38.14 4.27 -3.15
C THR A 382 38.97 3.65 -2.04
N LEU A 383 38.34 3.33 -0.92
CA LEU A 383 38.90 2.50 0.15
C LEU A 383 38.08 1.21 0.25
N ASN A 384 38.74 0.07 0.03
CA ASN A 384 38.17 -1.25 0.24
C ASN A 384 38.82 -1.91 1.45
N ILE A 385 37.99 -2.46 2.34
CA ILE A 385 38.38 -3.33 3.44
C ILE A 385 37.83 -4.72 3.13
N ASN A 386 38.70 -5.66 2.76
CA ASN A 386 38.35 -7.01 2.31
C ASN A 386 38.70 -8.04 3.38
N TYR A 387 37.68 -8.61 4.02
CA TYR A 387 37.85 -9.65 5.03
C TYR A 387 37.54 -11.03 4.43
N HIS A 388 38.56 -11.90 4.40
CA HIS A 388 38.44 -13.27 3.90
C HIS A 388 38.10 -14.21 5.07
N LEU A 389 36.92 -14.83 5.00
CA LEU A 389 36.42 -15.74 6.04
C LEU A 389 37.26 -17.02 6.08
N GLY A 390 37.59 -17.50 7.28
CA GLY A 390 38.43 -18.69 7.48
C GLY A 390 39.94 -18.49 7.25
N VAL A 391 40.39 -17.33 6.75
CA VAL A 391 41.82 -17.02 6.63
C VAL A 391 42.34 -16.40 7.93
N PRO A 392 43.43 -16.92 8.54
CA PRO A 392 43.98 -16.36 9.77
C PRO A 392 44.26 -14.86 9.64
N TRP A 393 43.90 -14.08 10.66
CA TRP A 393 44.10 -12.62 10.68
C TRP A 393 45.51 -12.20 10.24
N ARG A 394 46.54 -12.90 10.75
CA ARG A 394 47.95 -12.66 10.41
C ARG A 394 48.21 -12.69 8.91
N ALA A 395 47.60 -13.59 8.16
CA ALA A 395 47.77 -13.68 6.71
C ALA A 395 47.04 -12.55 5.96
N GLN A 396 45.97 -12.00 6.53
CA GLN A 396 45.22 -10.90 5.92
C GLN A 396 45.91 -9.54 6.08
N VAL A 397 46.81 -9.42 7.06
CA VAL A 397 47.65 -8.23 7.29
C VAL A 397 49.12 -8.45 6.89
N ASP A 398 49.43 -9.55 6.21
CA ASP A 398 50.76 -9.87 5.72
C ASP A 398 50.96 -9.32 4.30
N THR A 399 51.98 -8.49 4.11
CA THR A 399 52.30 -7.88 2.80
C THR A 399 52.72 -8.91 1.76
N THR A 400 53.27 -10.06 2.19
CA THR A 400 53.73 -11.14 1.31
C THR A 400 52.57 -12.00 0.79
N ALA A 401 51.43 -12.01 1.49
CA ALA A 401 50.24 -12.78 1.12
C ALA A 401 49.47 -12.18 -0.08
N VAL A 402 49.75 -10.93 -0.46
CA VAL A 402 49.08 -10.25 -1.59
C VAL A 402 49.31 -11.00 -2.91
N ALA A 403 50.50 -11.57 -3.12
CA ALA A 403 50.80 -12.35 -4.32
C ALA A 403 49.89 -13.59 -4.45
N ALA A 404 49.69 -14.31 -3.33
CA ALA A 404 48.82 -15.47 -3.27
C ALA A 404 47.35 -15.09 -3.51
N MET A 405 46.90 -13.94 -2.98
CA MET A 405 45.56 -13.40 -3.20
C MET A 405 45.26 -13.12 -4.68
N ARG A 406 46.27 -12.69 -5.46
CA ARG A 406 46.12 -12.42 -6.91
C ARG A 406 46.27 -13.66 -7.80
N SER A 407 46.61 -14.81 -7.22
CA SER A 407 46.59 -16.09 -7.94
C SER A 407 45.15 -16.54 -8.23
N LEU A 408 44.99 -17.49 -9.13
CA LEU A 408 43.68 -18.06 -9.46
C LEU A 408 43.03 -18.72 -8.23
N ALA A 409 43.81 -19.48 -7.45
CA ALA A 409 43.34 -20.14 -6.24
C ALA A 409 42.97 -19.13 -5.13
N GLY A 410 43.70 -18.01 -5.03
CA GLY A 410 43.39 -16.96 -4.06
C GLY A 410 42.18 -16.13 -4.46
N SER A 411 42.05 -15.83 -5.75
CA SER A 411 41.00 -14.93 -6.26
C SER A 411 39.65 -15.60 -6.47
N GLN A 412 39.54 -16.93 -6.44
CA GLN A 412 38.28 -17.64 -6.71
C GLN A 412 37.11 -17.23 -5.79
N TYR A 413 37.40 -16.69 -4.61
CA TYR A 413 36.42 -16.19 -3.64
C TYR A 413 36.15 -14.69 -3.75
N ASP A 414 36.78 -13.98 -4.69
CA ASP A 414 36.59 -12.54 -4.84
C ASP A 414 35.19 -12.21 -5.35
N LEU A 415 34.69 -11.04 -4.97
CA LEU A 415 33.37 -10.56 -5.37
C LEU A 415 33.23 -10.42 -6.89
N VAL A 416 32.00 -10.57 -7.38
CA VAL A 416 31.67 -10.32 -8.79
C VAL A 416 31.93 -8.85 -9.13
N GLU A 417 32.68 -8.62 -10.20
CA GLU A 417 33.00 -7.28 -10.70
C GLU A 417 31.89 -6.77 -11.63
N ARG A 418 31.02 -5.92 -11.09
CA ARG A 418 29.86 -5.32 -11.77
C ARG A 418 29.50 -3.95 -11.20
N ASN A 419 28.60 -3.23 -11.86
CA ASN A 419 27.99 -2.01 -11.31
C ASN A 419 26.76 -2.39 -10.47
N ASN A 420 26.91 -2.39 -9.14
CA ASN A 420 25.78 -2.63 -8.24
C ASN A 420 24.76 -1.47 -8.22
N ASN A 421 25.15 -0.27 -8.67
CA ASN A 421 24.23 0.87 -8.73
C ASN A 421 23.29 0.77 -9.93
N ILE A 422 22.00 1.02 -9.70
CA ILE A 422 20.98 1.13 -10.73
C ILE A 422 21.05 2.53 -11.36
N VAL A 423 21.61 2.58 -12.58
CA VAL A 423 21.56 3.77 -13.43
C VAL A 423 20.12 3.98 -13.90
N LEU A 424 19.60 5.20 -13.68
CA LEU A 424 18.24 5.57 -14.06
C LEU A 424 18.20 6.35 -15.38
N GLU A 425 17.13 6.15 -16.14
CA GLU A 425 16.70 7.03 -17.21
C GLU A 425 15.43 7.77 -16.84
N TYR A 426 15.27 8.96 -17.41
CA TYR A 426 14.20 9.89 -17.10
C TYR A 426 13.40 10.22 -18.37
N ARG A 427 12.13 10.61 -18.18
CA ARG A 427 11.31 11.22 -19.23
C ARG A 427 10.43 12.30 -18.64
N LYS A 428 10.29 13.42 -19.34
CA LYS A 428 9.33 14.47 -18.96
C LYS A 428 7.90 13.95 -19.16
N LYS A 429 7.01 14.22 -18.20
CA LYS A 429 5.58 13.92 -18.30
C LYS A 429 4.93 14.86 -19.33
N GLU A 430 3.94 14.35 -20.04
CA GLU A 430 3.05 15.20 -20.85
C GLU A 430 2.06 15.88 -19.92
N ILE A 431 2.40 17.10 -19.49
CA ILE A 431 1.65 17.88 -18.49
C ILE A 431 0.74 18.95 -19.11
N VAL A 432 0.84 19.16 -20.42
CA VAL A 432 -0.03 20.04 -21.22
C VAL A 432 -0.38 19.34 -22.52
N ARG A 433 -1.69 19.19 -22.79
CA ARG A 433 -2.20 18.63 -24.04
C ARG A 433 -3.24 19.58 -24.64
N LEU A 434 -3.08 19.87 -25.93
CA LEU A 434 -4.00 20.64 -26.75
C LEU A 434 -4.66 19.73 -27.78
N LYS A 435 -5.98 19.87 -27.94
CA LYS A 435 -6.74 19.28 -29.04
C LYS A 435 -7.57 20.38 -29.71
N THR A 436 -7.55 20.41 -31.03
CA THR A 436 -8.38 21.26 -31.89
C THR A 436 -9.25 20.39 -32.81
N ALA A 437 -10.20 20.98 -33.52
CA ALA A 437 -10.97 20.31 -34.56
C ALA A 437 -10.08 19.92 -35.74
N ASP A 438 -10.34 18.79 -36.40
CA ASP A 438 -9.52 18.36 -37.54
C ASP A 438 -9.84 19.18 -38.82
N LEU A 439 -11.10 19.54 -39.03
CA LEU A 439 -11.60 20.29 -40.19
C LEU A 439 -12.70 21.28 -39.77
N VAL A 440 -12.65 22.47 -40.35
CA VAL A 440 -13.62 23.54 -40.22
C VAL A 440 -14.01 24.02 -41.62
N THR A 441 -15.29 23.94 -41.96
CA THR A 441 -15.81 24.40 -43.27
C THR A 441 -16.86 25.48 -43.07
N GLY A 442 -16.91 26.47 -43.95
CA GLY A 442 -17.93 27.51 -43.92
C GLY A 442 -17.88 28.47 -45.09
N TYR A 443 -18.71 29.50 -45.01
CA TYR A 443 -18.79 30.56 -46.01
C TYR A 443 -17.97 31.78 -45.57
N THR A 444 -17.73 32.70 -46.50
CA THR A 444 -16.98 33.93 -46.25
C THR A 444 -17.48 34.70 -45.03
N GLY A 445 -16.55 35.12 -44.17
CA GLY A 445 -16.83 35.94 -43.00
C GLY A 445 -17.46 35.19 -41.83
N GLU A 446 -17.84 33.91 -42.00
CA GLU A 446 -18.32 33.10 -40.89
C GLU A 446 -17.22 32.92 -39.84
N GLN A 447 -17.64 32.91 -38.57
CA GLN A 447 -16.77 32.58 -37.46
C GLN A 447 -17.08 31.15 -37.00
N LYS A 448 -16.11 30.25 -37.07
CA LYS A 448 -16.26 28.84 -36.69
C LYS A 448 -15.30 28.50 -35.56
N SER A 449 -15.77 27.81 -34.52
CA SER A 449 -14.93 27.39 -33.40
C SER A 449 -13.85 26.41 -33.87
N LEU A 450 -12.66 26.54 -33.30
CA LEU A 450 -11.55 25.60 -33.48
C LEU A 450 -11.66 24.40 -32.52
N GLY A 451 -12.71 24.33 -31.70
CA GLY A 451 -12.96 23.21 -30.77
C GLY A 451 -11.81 23.01 -29.78
N VAL A 452 -11.29 24.11 -29.22
CA VAL A 452 -10.08 24.07 -28.37
C VAL A 452 -10.38 23.38 -27.04
N SER A 453 -9.67 22.29 -26.78
CA SER A 453 -9.65 21.62 -25.49
C SER A 453 -8.22 21.52 -24.98
N VAL A 454 -7.95 22.16 -23.84
CA VAL A 454 -6.65 22.10 -23.16
C VAL A 454 -6.77 21.39 -21.82
N ASN A 455 -5.93 20.38 -21.62
CA ASN A 455 -5.72 19.76 -20.32
C ASN A 455 -4.30 20.11 -19.86
N SER A 456 -4.19 20.89 -18.77
CA SER A 456 -2.91 21.34 -18.21
C SER A 456 -2.90 21.16 -16.70
N ARG A 457 -1.81 20.59 -16.16
CA ARG A 457 -1.60 20.44 -14.71
C ARG A 457 -1.43 21.80 -14.01
N HIS A 458 -0.74 22.74 -14.64
CA HIS A 458 -0.36 24.02 -14.06
C HIS A 458 -1.27 25.18 -14.49
N GLY A 459 -2.39 24.87 -15.16
CA GLY A 459 -3.28 25.86 -15.76
C GLY A 459 -2.74 26.42 -17.09
N LEU A 460 -3.64 26.74 -18.02
CA LEU A 460 -3.28 27.31 -19.32
C LEU A 460 -2.90 28.79 -19.16
N GLU A 461 -1.74 29.21 -19.68
CA GLU A 461 -1.35 30.61 -19.78
C GLU A 461 -1.82 31.21 -21.12
N ARG A 462 -1.46 30.55 -22.23
CA ARG A 462 -1.83 30.98 -23.60
C ARG A 462 -1.74 29.84 -24.61
N ILE A 463 -2.25 30.07 -25.82
CA ILE A 463 -2.03 29.21 -26.99
C ILE A 463 -1.32 30.02 -28.06
N ASP A 464 -0.17 29.54 -28.51
CA ASP A 464 0.55 30.12 -29.64
C ASP A 464 -0.06 29.55 -30.94
N TRP A 465 -0.65 30.41 -31.77
CA TRP A 465 -1.27 30.03 -33.05
C TRP A 465 -0.37 30.37 -34.23
N ASP A 466 -0.26 29.44 -35.18
CA ASP A 466 0.35 29.59 -36.49
C ASP A 466 -0.76 29.51 -37.55
N ALA A 467 -1.02 30.62 -38.24
CA ALA A 467 -2.11 30.79 -39.20
C ALA A 467 -1.72 31.75 -40.35
N SER A 468 -0.45 31.76 -40.75
CA SER A 468 0.11 32.72 -41.71
C SER A 468 -0.66 32.76 -43.04
N ASP A 469 -0.94 31.60 -43.64
CA ASP A 469 -1.63 31.51 -44.94
C ASP A 469 -3.09 31.96 -44.87
N LEU A 470 -3.78 31.61 -43.78
CA LEU A 470 -5.14 32.07 -43.51
C LEU A 470 -5.18 33.59 -43.34
N ASN A 471 -4.24 34.16 -42.58
CA ASN A 471 -4.16 35.59 -42.34
C ASN A 471 -3.86 36.37 -43.63
N ALA A 472 -3.00 35.83 -44.49
CA ALA A 472 -2.69 36.41 -45.80
C ALA A 472 -3.91 36.47 -46.73
N ALA A 473 -4.83 35.50 -46.61
CA ALA A 473 -6.10 35.49 -47.35
C ALA A 473 -7.19 36.39 -46.74
N GLY A 474 -6.91 37.10 -45.64
CA GLY A 474 -7.84 37.99 -44.95
C GLY A 474 -8.68 37.31 -43.85
N GLY A 475 -8.38 36.05 -43.53
CA GLY A 475 -8.94 35.37 -42.37
C GLY A 475 -8.22 35.78 -41.08
N LYS A 476 -8.72 35.35 -39.92
CA LYS A 476 -8.04 35.59 -38.64
C LYS A 476 -8.49 34.60 -37.57
N ILE A 477 -7.61 34.34 -36.60
CA ILE A 477 -7.97 33.66 -35.36
C ILE A 477 -8.34 34.71 -34.31
N VAL A 478 -9.48 34.51 -33.66
CA VAL A 478 -10.00 35.40 -32.62
C VAL A 478 -10.32 34.60 -31.37
N GLN A 479 -10.09 35.21 -30.22
CA GLN A 479 -10.36 34.61 -28.91
C GLN A 479 -11.71 35.09 -28.38
N ASN A 480 -12.61 34.14 -28.12
CA ASN A 480 -13.93 34.38 -27.57
C ASN A 480 -13.97 33.89 -26.12
N GLY A 481 -13.46 34.70 -25.19
CA GLY A 481 -13.33 34.31 -23.79
C GLY A 481 -12.33 33.15 -23.62
N ARG A 482 -12.81 31.95 -23.30
CA ARG A 482 -11.98 30.74 -23.11
C ARG A 482 -11.86 29.86 -24.38
N ASP A 483 -12.61 30.13 -25.45
CA ASP A 483 -12.54 29.38 -26.71
C ASP A 483 -11.87 30.23 -27.82
N TYR A 484 -11.40 29.56 -28.88
CA TYR A 484 -10.83 30.20 -30.07
C TYR A 484 -11.65 29.84 -31.31
N ALA A 485 -11.80 30.82 -32.20
CA ALA A 485 -12.51 30.64 -33.45
C ALA A 485 -11.73 31.23 -34.63
N VAL A 486 -11.94 30.64 -35.80
CA VAL A 486 -11.44 31.15 -37.07
C VAL A 486 -12.53 31.95 -37.77
N VAL A 487 -12.17 33.14 -38.26
CA VAL A 487 -12.98 33.93 -39.18
C VAL A 487 -12.54 33.58 -40.60
N LEU A 488 -13.46 33.04 -41.39
CA LEU A 488 -13.17 32.54 -42.73
C LEU A 488 -12.96 33.70 -43.72
N PRO A 489 -11.91 33.66 -44.56
CA PRO A 489 -11.63 34.70 -45.56
C PRO A 489 -12.67 34.74 -46.69
N ALA A 490 -12.54 35.73 -47.56
CA ALA A 490 -13.32 35.80 -48.79
C ALA A 490 -13.08 34.57 -49.68
N TYR A 491 -14.16 33.98 -50.18
CA TYR A 491 -14.08 32.90 -51.15
C TYR A 491 -13.47 33.45 -52.42
N GLN A 492 -12.35 32.88 -52.83
CA GLN A 492 -11.65 33.25 -54.04
C GLN A 492 -12.24 32.45 -55.21
N SER A 493 -13.03 33.13 -56.05
CA SER A 493 -13.69 32.53 -57.22
C SER A 493 -12.80 32.38 -58.45
N SER A 494 -11.52 32.79 -58.38
CA SER A 494 -10.56 32.63 -59.47
C SER A 494 -10.03 31.18 -59.56
N ALA A 495 -9.64 30.72 -60.75
CA ALA A 495 -9.12 29.35 -60.98
C ALA A 495 -7.80 29.01 -60.25
N GLN A 496 -7.13 30.03 -59.69
CA GLN A 496 -5.92 29.92 -58.86
C GLN A 496 -6.19 30.23 -57.38
N GLY A 497 -7.45 30.46 -57.01
CA GLY A 497 -7.87 30.82 -55.67
C GLY A 497 -7.71 29.66 -54.69
N VAL A 498 -6.97 29.89 -53.60
CA VAL A 498 -6.80 28.89 -52.54
C VAL A 498 -7.88 29.14 -51.50
N ASN A 499 -8.79 28.19 -51.33
CA ASN A 499 -9.90 28.28 -50.37
C ASN A 499 -9.75 27.30 -49.19
N THR A 500 -8.58 26.67 -49.00
CA THR A 500 -8.26 25.78 -47.88
C THR A 500 -6.95 26.19 -47.20
N TYR A 501 -6.95 26.31 -45.87
CA TYR A 501 -5.82 26.80 -45.06
C TYR A 501 -5.55 25.90 -43.86
N THR A 502 -4.29 25.76 -43.44
CA THR A 502 -3.92 25.03 -42.22
C THR A 502 -3.66 26.01 -41.09
N VAL A 503 -4.29 25.77 -39.94
CA VAL A 503 -4.11 26.52 -38.70
C VAL A 503 -3.58 25.57 -37.63
N SER A 504 -2.58 26.00 -36.88
CA SER A 504 -1.94 25.14 -35.88
C SER A 504 -1.77 25.82 -34.53
N GLY A 505 -2.05 25.09 -33.45
CA GLY A 505 -1.93 25.61 -32.08
C GLY A 505 -0.90 24.84 -31.24
N VAL A 506 -0.23 25.56 -30.33
CA VAL A 506 0.59 24.99 -29.24
C VAL A 506 0.18 25.65 -27.93
N ALA A 507 -0.34 24.88 -26.98
CA ALA A 507 -0.71 25.40 -25.66
C ALA A 507 0.52 25.53 -24.76
N VAL A 508 0.60 26.63 -24.01
CA VAL A 508 1.65 26.95 -23.05
C VAL A 508 1.02 27.14 -21.68
N ASP A 509 1.46 26.36 -20.68
CA ASP A 509 1.00 26.51 -19.30
C ASP A 509 1.72 27.64 -18.55
N THR A 510 1.27 27.95 -17.34
CA THR A 510 1.83 29.01 -16.48
C THR A 510 3.27 28.78 -16.01
N LYS A 511 3.83 27.59 -16.29
CA LYS A 511 5.23 27.21 -16.00
C LYS A 511 6.07 27.15 -17.28
N GLY A 512 5.52 27.56 -18.43
CA GLY A 512 6.19 27.57 -19.73
C GLY A 512 6.27 26.22 -20.44
N ASN A 513 5.57 25.19 -19.97
CA ASN A 513 5.52 23.89 -20.64
C ASN A 513 4.61 23.97 -21.87
N ARG A 514 5.06 23.38 -22.98
CA ARG A 514 4.38 23.44 -24.28
C ARG A 514 3.77 22.08 -24.63
N SER A 515 2.55 22.09 -25.16
CA SER A 515 1.92 20.88 -25.73
C SER A 515 2.58 20.47 -27.04
N SER A 516 2.22 19.30 -27.56
CA SER A 516 2.39 19.02 -28.98
C SER A 516 1.53 19.96 -29.85
N ARG A 517 1.94 20.14 -31.11
CA ARG A 517 1.21 20.91 -32.12
C ARG A 517 -0.09 20.18 -32.47
N SER A 518 -1.20 20.92 -32.54
CA SER A 518 -2.51 20.44 -33.02
C SER A 518 -2.88 21.23 -34.28
N ASP A 519 -3.21 20.54 -35.36
CA ASP A 519 -3.49 21.14 -36.66
C ASP A 519 -4.99 21.07 -36.99
N THR A 520 -5.49 22.08 -37.69
CA THR A 520 -6.88 22.21 -38.14
C THR A 520 -6.89 22.70 -39.59
N GLN A 521 -7.60 22.01 -40.49
CA GLN A 521 -7.88 22.53 -41.83
C GLN A 521 -9.10 23.45 -41.82
N VAL A 522 -9.05 24.55 -42.59
CA VAL A 522 -10.11 25.54 -42.73
C VAL A 522 -10.46 25.71 -44.21
N THR A 523 -11.71 25.45 -44.62
CA THR A 523 -12.15 25.52 -46.04
C THR A 523 -13.34 26.48 -46.25
N VAL A 524 -13.28 27.31 -47.30
CA VAL A 524 -14.30 28.33 -47.68
C VAL A 524 -15.12 27.90 -48.91
N GLN A 525 -16.44 28.11 -48.92
CA GLN A 525 -17.40 27.69 -49.99
C GLN A 525 -18.05 28.86 -50.80
N ALA A 526 -18.60 28.59 -52.01
CA ALA A 526 -19.31 29.53 -52.93
C ALA A 526 -20.85 29.32 -53.00
N THR A 527 -21.65 30.32 -53.45
CA THR A 527 -23.15 30.27 -53.44
C THR A 527 -23.89 30.92 -54.67
N GLU A 528 -25.02 30.36 -55.17
CA GLU A 528 -25.93 30.84 -56.28
C GLU A 528 -27.44 30.82 -55.89
N VAL A 529 -28.33 31.75 -56.34
CA VAL A 529 -29.79 31.80 -55.97
C VAL A 529 -30.69 30.87 -56.81
N ASN A 530 -31.54 30.08 -56.15
CA ASN A 530 -32.53 29.18 -56.76
C ASN A 530 -33.98 29.66 -56.57
N LYS A 531 -34.75 29.65 -57.68
CA LYS A 531 -36.12 30.17 -57.73
C LYS A 531 -37.15 29.28 -57.01
N GLN A 532 -36.96 27.97 -57.01
CA GLN A 532 -37.91 27.03 -56.42
C GLN A 532 -37.78 26.93 -54.89
N SER A 533 -36.56 27.12 -54.36
CA SER A 533 -36.29 27.10 -52.92
C SER A 533 -36.50 28.46 -52.25
N SER A 534 -36.35 29.57 -52.98
CA SER A 534 -36.59 30.92 -52.44
C SER A 534 -38.08 31.17 -52.18
N THR A 535 -38.40 31.82 -51.06
CA THR A 535 -39.79 32.00 -50.60
C THR A 535 -40.09 33.46 -50.25
N PHE A 536 -41.36 33.86 -50.41
CA PHE A 536 -41.86 35.14 -49.92
C PHE A 536 -43.12 34.89 -49.11
N THR A 537 -43.02 35.07 -47.79
CA THR A 537 -44.02 34.54 -46.85
C THR A 537 -44.48 35.59 -45.84
N PRO A 538 -45.73 35.50 -45.35
CA PRO A 538 -46.79 34.60 -45.82
C PRO A 538 -47.27 34.95 -47.25
N VAL A 539 -47.75 33.95 -47.99
CA VAL A 539 -48.27 34.12 -49.37
C VAL A 539 -49.60 34.89 -49.38
N SER A 540 -50.40 34.75 -48.32
CA SER A 540 -51.56 35.59 -48.08
C SER A 540 -51.70 35.93 -46.59
N SER A 541 -52.22 37.11 -46.26
CA SER A 541 -52.63 37.48 -44.90
C SER A 541 -53.79 38.47 -44.88
N VAL A 542 -54.42 38.64 -43.71
CA VAL A 542 -55.51 39.60 -43.50
C VAL A 542 -55.12 40.55 -42.35
N LEU A 543 -55.36 41.85 -42.51
CA LEU A 543 -55.21 42.87 -41.48
C LEU A 543 -56.55 43.59 -41.27
N LEU A 544 -56.78 44.12 -40.07
CA LEU A 544 -57.91 45.02 -39.83
C LEU A 544 -57.62 46.42 -40.38
N ALA A 545 -58.65 47.10 -40.90
CA ALA A 545 -58.61 48.46 -41.43
C ALA A 545 -58.57 49.52 -40.31
N ASP A 546 -57.68 49.33 -39.35
CA ASP A 546 -57.54 50.14 -38.14
C ASP A 546 -56.49 51.27 -38.28
N GLY A 547 -55.80 51.33 -39.42
CA GLY A 547 -54.69 52.27 -39.68
C GLY A 547 -53.44 52.01 -38.83
N LYS A 548 -53.34 50.86 -38.15
CA LYS A 548 -52.26 50.53 -37.20
C LYS A 548 -51.71 49.13 -37.37
N SER A 549 -52.55 48.17 -37.76
CA SER A 549 -52.19 46.78 -37.96
C SER A 549 -51.12 46.67 -39.04
N THR A 550 -50.14 45.80 -38.82
CA THR A 550 -49.02 45.61 -39.74
C THR A 550 -48.83 44.13 -40.05
N GLN A 551 -48.37 43.85 -41.27
CA GLN A 551 -47.90 42.54 -41.70
C GLN A 551 -46.46 42.68 -42.15
N VAL A 552 -45.56 41.90 -41.56
CA VAL A 552 -44.21 41.73 -42.09
C VAL A 552 -44.24 40.58 -43.10
N LEU A 553 -43.80 40.87 -44.33
CA LEU A 553 -43.54 39.87 -45.36
C LEU A 553 -42.03 39.62 -45.42
N THR A 554 -41.63 38.35 -45.42
CA THR A 554 -40.23 37.91 -45.37
C THR A 554 -39.86 37.24 -46.67
N LEU A 555 -38.89 37.81 -47.38
CA LEU A 555 -38.24 37.25 -48.54
C LEU A 555 -37.00 36.48 -48.10
N MET A 556 -36.97 35.18 -48.37
CA MET A 556 -35.81 34.32 -48.12
C MET A 556 -35.26 33.84 -49.47
N LEU A 557 -34.04 34.29 -49.78
CA LEU A 557 -33.29 33.87 -50.95
C LEU A 557 -32.46 32.66 -50.58
N LEU A 558 -32.72 31.53 -51.24
CA LEU A 558 -32.00 30.28 -51.02
C LEU A 558 -31.34 29.81 -52.31
N ASP A 559 -30.27 29.02 -52.19
CA ASP A 559 -29.65 28.28 -53.28
C ASP A 559 -30.36 26.95 -53.56
N GLU A 560 -29.85 26.14 -54.49
CA GLU A 560 -30.42 24.82 -54.83
C GLU A 560 -30.36 23.83 -53.64
N ASN A 561 -29.49 24.08 -52.66
CA ASN A 561 -29.29 23.27 -51.45
C ASN A 561 -30.04 23.83 -50.23
N ASN A 562 -30.94 24.79 -50.43
CA ASN A 562 -31.67 25.50 -49.39
C ASN A 562 -30.78 26.33 -48.43
N GLN A 563 -29.58 26.75 -48.86
CA GLN A 563 -28.72 27.66 -48.08
C GLN A 563 -29.03 29.12 -48.38
N PRO A 564 -29.02 30.02 -47.39
CA PRO A 564 -29.30 31.43 -47.60
C PRO A 564 -28.27 32.09 -48.53
N VAL A 565 -28.74 32.69 -49.62
CA VAL A 565 -27.90 33.43 -50.56
C VAL A 565 -27.98 34.90 -50.25
N ASP A 566 -26.88 35.43 -49.75
CA ASP A 566 -26.81 36.79 -49.28
C ASP A 566 -26.42 37.78 -50.38
N MET A 567 -27.22 38.82 -50.52
CA MET A 567 -27.10 39.81 -51.58
C MET A 567 -27.36 41.23 -51.04
N ASP A 568 -26.85 42.23 -51.75
CA ASP A 568 -27.15 43.63 -51.44
C ASP A 568 -28.61 43.95 -51.80
N VAL A 569 -29.29 44.77 -50.98
CA VAL A 569 -30.72 45.12 -51.15
C VAL A 569 -30.96 45.81 -52.48
N LYS A 570 -29.97 46.54 -53.01
CA LYS A 570 -30.08 47.24 -54.31
C LYS A 570 -30.24 46.28 -55.50
N ASP A 571 -29.82 45.03 -55.35
CA ASP A 571 -29.90 44.00 -56.40
C ASP A 571 -31.24 43.23 -56.35
N ILE A 572 -32.16 43.66 -55.46
CA ILE A 572 -33.50 43.10 -55.26
C ILE A 572 -34.53 44.21 -55.49
N SER A 573 -35.41 44.04 -56.48
CA SER A 573 -36.54 44.94 -56.70
C SER A 573 -37.85 44.32 -56.19
N LEU A 574 -38.75 45.17 -55.68
CA LEU A 574 -40.03 44.74 -55.12
C LEU A 574 -41.17 45.53 -55.77
N ASN A 575 -41.95 44.85 -56.60
CA ASN A 575 -43.08 45.44 -57.31
C ASN A 575 -44.35 45.33 -56.45
N SER A 576 -45.18 46.38 -56.40
CA SER A 576 -46.45 46.37 -55.66
C SER A 576 -47.66 46.60 -56.57
N SER A 577 -48.85 46.15 -56.14
CA SER A 577 -50.13 46.60 -56.70
C SER A 577 -50.41 48.08 -56.38
N VAL A 578 -51.42 48.66 -57.04
CA VAL A 578 -51.91 50.02 -56.73
C VAL A 578 -52.55 50.01 -55.32
N LEU A 579 -52.10 50.92 -54.45
CA LEU A 579 -52.58 51.04 -53.06
C LEU A 579 -53.63 52.15 -52.93
N LYS A 580 -54.63 51.96 -52.07
CA LYS A 580 -55.60 53.00 -51.66
C LYS A 580 -55.12 53.80 -50.46
N SER A 581 -54.94 53.12 -49.32
CA SER A 581 -54.63 53.74 -48.03
C SER A 581 -53.53 53.00 -47.24
N ALA A 582 -53.18 51.77 -47.64
CA ALA A 582 -52.08 51.00 -47.10
C ALA A 582 -50.72 51.61 -47.46
N THR A 583 -49.72 51.36 -46.61
CA THR A 583 -48.34 51.78 -46.87
C THR A 583 -47.39 50.59 -46.81
N ILE A 584 -46.31 50.63 -47.61
CA ILE A 584 -45.28 49.61 -47.67
C ILE A 584 -43.95 50.24 -47.26
N SER A 585 -43.22 49.62 -46.34
CA SER A 585 -41.88 50.07 -45.94
C SER A 585 -40.83 49.83 -47.04
N ALA A 586 -39.65 50.43 -46.91
CA ALA A 586 -38.50 49.97 -47.69
C ALA A 586 -38.17 48.50 -47.37
N LEU A 587 -37.64 47.76 -48.35
CA LEU A 587 -37.10 46.43 -48.13
C LEU A 587 -35.83 46.55 -47.27
N THR A 588 -35.76 45.77 -46.19
CA THR A 588 -34.62 45.81 -45.25
C THR A 588 -34.00 44.43 -45.11
N ARG A 589 -32.69 44.34 -45.29
CA ARG A 589 -31.94 43.11 -44.98
C ARG A 589 -32.00 42.85 -43.48
N LYS A 590 -32.42 41.66 -43.06
CA LYS A 590 -32.50 41.24 -41.66
C LYS A 590 -31.32 40.37 -41.26
N SER A 591 -30.97 39.43 -42.12
CA SER A 591 -29.80 38.55 -41.98
C SER A 591 -29.39 38.05 -43.37
N ALA A 592 -28.32 37.25 -43.44
CA ALA A 592 -27.84 36.70 -44.71
C ALA A 592 -28.98 36.00 -45.46
N GLY A 593 -29.24 36.45 -46.70
CA GLY A 593 -30.30 35.91 -47.57
C GLY A 593 -31.74 36.13 -47.09
N VAL A 594 -31.98 36.90 -46.02
CA VAL A 594 -33.32 37.18 -45.48
C VAL A 594 -33.59 38.68 -45.45
N TYR A 595 -34.68 39.06 -46.10
CA TYR A 595 -35.12 40.44 -46.25
C TYR A 595 -36.56 40.55 -45.78
N ALA A 596 -36.90 41.70 -45.22
CA ALA A 596 -38.26 41.95 -44.75
C ALA A 596 -38.78 43.29 -45.23
N VAL A 597 -40.06 43.29 -45.54
CA VAL A 597 -40.85 44.46 -45.87
C VAL A 597 -42.11 44.45 -45.01
N THR A 598 -42.56 45.62 -44.56
CA THR A 598 -43.75 45.74 -43.72
C THR A 598 -44.85 46.43 -44.50
N VAL A 599 -46.01 45.78 -44.59
CA VAL A 599 -47.27 46.37 -45.05
C VAL A 599 -48.00 46.89 -43.80
N THR A 600 -48.35 48.17 -43.77
CA THR A 600 -49.18 48.75 -42.72
C THR A 600 -50.58 48.98 -43.27
N ALA A 601 -51.58 48.45 -42.58
CA ALA A 601 -52.97 48.59 -42.94
C ALA A 601 -53.39 50.07 -42.92
N GLY A 602 -54.12 50.49 -43.93
CA GLY A 602 -54.81 51.79 -43.94
C GLY A 602 -56.17 51.72 -43.26
N ARG A 603 -57.06 52.64 -43.63
CA ARG A 603 -58.45 52.69 -43.13
C ARG A 603 -59.47 52.15 -44.14
N ASP A 604 -59.04 51.89 -45.36
CA ASP A 604 -59.88 51.33 -46.43
C ASP A 604 -59.64 49.83 -46.61
N ALA A 605 -60.68 49.13 -47.06
CA ALA A 605 -60.55 47.74 -47.48
C ALA A 605 -59.87 47.66 -48.87
N GLU A 606 -58.80 46.87 -48.95
CA GLU A 606 -57.98 46.69 -50.16
C GLU A 606 -57.12 45.41 -50.14
N ASN A 607 -56.59 44.98 -51.29
CA ASN A 607 -55.61 43.89 -51.43
C ASN A 607 -54.26 44.44 -51.88
N VAL A 608 -53.22 44.25 -51.08
CA VAL A 608 -51.83 44.66 -51.36
C VAL A 608 -51.04 43.46 -51.85
N THR A 609 -50.68 43.41 -53.13
CA THR A 609 -49.86 42.32 -53.71
C THR A 609 -48.43 42.80 -53.92
N LEU A 610 -47.44 42.06 -53.40
CA LEU A 610 -46.01 42.34 -53.54
C LEU A 610 -45.28 41.20 -54.27
N THR A 611 -44.42 41.53 -55.23
CA THR A 611 -43.67 40.56 -56.06
C THR A 611 -42.17 40.90 -56.09
N PRO A 612 -41.27 40.06 -55.53
CA PRO A 612 -39.83 40.28 -55.56
C PRO A 612 -39.17 39.80 -56.86
N VAL A 613 -38.14 40.52 -57.31
CA VAL A 613 -37.31 40.18 -58.48
C VAL A 613 -35.83 40.33 -58.12
N VAL A 614 -35.03 39.30 -58.41
CA VAL A 614 -33.60 39.24 -58.06
C VAL A 614 -32.79 38.89 -59.31
N ASN A 615 -31.82 39.73 -59.70
CA ASN A 615 -31.00 39.55 -60.91
C ASN A 615 -31.83 39.20 -62.17
N GLY A 616 -32.99 39.85 -62.34
CA GLY A 616 -33.91 39.61 -63.47
C GLY A 616 -34.83 38.39 -63.31
N THR A 617 -34.64 37.56 -62.28
CA THR A 617 -35.50 36.40 -61.99
C THR A 617 -36.65 36.80 -61.07
N THR A 618 -37.89 36.66 -61.55
CA THR A 618 -39.11 36.93 -60.77
C THR A 618 -39.44 35.76 -59.84
N LEU A 619 -39.64 36.07 -58.55
CA LEU A 619 -39.99 35.14 -57.48
C LEU A 619 -41.50 35.19 -57.17
N SER A 620 -41.96 34.29 -56.29
CA SER A 620 -43.38 34.18 -55.90
C SER A 620 -43.89 35.42 -55.15
N SER A 621 -45.13 35.83 -55.45
CA SER A 621 -45.79 37.00 -54.83
C SER A 621 -46.44 36.67 -53.48
N ALA A 622 -46.70 37.72 -52.69
CA ALA A 622 -47.49 37.67 -51.46
C ALA A 622 -48.63 38.70 -51.49
N VAL A 623 -49.77 38.40 -50.87
CA VAL A 623 -50.98 39.25 -50.84
C VAL A 623 -51.40 39.57 -49.41
N VAL A 624 -51.64 40.85 -49.08
CA VAL A 624 -52.18 41.28 -47.78
C VAL A 624 -53.54 41.93 -48.00
N THR A 625 -54.61 41.32 -47.49
CA THR A 625 -55.99 41.84 -47.54
C THR A 625 -56.28 42.68 -46.29
N ILE A 626 -56.81 43.89 -46.47
CA ILE A 626 -57.22 44.77 -45.37
C ILE A 626 -58.76 44.74 -45.26
N SER A 627 -59.28 44.43 -44.07
CA SER A 627 -60.70 44.14 -43.78
C SER A 627 -61.26 45.07 -42.69
N SER A 628 -62.50 45.54 -42.82
CA SER A 628 -63.13 46.50 -41.89
C SER A 628 -64.05 45.88 -40.82
N VAL A 629 -63.94 44.57 -40.55
CA VAL A 629 -64.85 43.83 -39.64
C VAL A 629 -64.38 43.88 -38.18
N THR A 630 -65.28 44.13 -37.22
CA THR A 630 -64.97 44.22 -35.76
C THR A 630 -65.49 43.02 -34.95
N PRO A 631 -64.69 42.44 -34.03
CA PRO A 631 -65.13 41.37 -33.12
C PRO A 631 -66.10 41.83 -32.02
N ASP A 632 -67.05 40.97 -31.65
CA ASP A 632 -68.05 41.19 -30.60
C ASP A 632 -67.95 40.14 -29.48
N GLY A 633 -68.02 40.62 -28.23
CA GLY A 633 -67.79 39.80 -27.04
C GLY A 633 -68.93 38.86 -26.64
N ALA A 634 -70.14 39.02 -27.19
CA ALA A 634 -71.28 38.15 -26.92
C ALA A 634 -71.28 36.91 -27.83
N ARG A 635 -70.65 36.98 -29.01
CA ARG A 635 -70.54 35.84 -29.96
C ARG A 635 -69.16 35.22 -30.03
N SER A 636 -68.14 35.84 -29.43
CA SER A 636 -66.78 35.31 -29.37
C SER A 636 -66.61 34.35 -28.18
N THR A 637 -65.69 33.38 -28.30
CA THR A 637 -65.46 32.34 -27.27
C THR A 637 -63.98 32.11 -27.02
N ILE A 638 -63.65 31.51 -25.88
CA ILE A 638 -62.32 31.00 -25.55
C ILE A 638 -62.44 29.57 -25.03
N SER A 639 -61.51 28.70 -25.43
CA SER A 639 -61.47 27.30 -25.03
C SER A 639 -60.03 26.85 -24.80
N THR A 640 -59.89 25.80 -23.99
CA THR A 640 -58.65 25.05 -23.78
C THR A 640 -58.81 23.68 -24.42
N ASP A 641 -57.70 23.06 -24.82
CA ASP A 641 -57.71 21.76 -25.51
C ASP A 641 -58.02 20.56 -24.61
N ALA A 642 -57.93 20.71 -23.28
CA ALA A 642 -58.25 19.69 -22.30
C ALA A 642 -58.89 20.30 -21.03
N ALA A 643 -59.52 19.42 -20.23
CA ALA A 643 -60.09 19.74 -18.92
C ALA A 643 -59.12 19.48 -17.76
N ALA A 644 -57.98 18.83 -18.01
CA ALA A 644 -56.95 18.56 -17.01
C ALA A 644 -55.57 18.55 -17.65
N TYR A 645 -54.60 19.12 -16.93
CA TYR A 645 -53.21 19.23 -17.35
C TYR A 645 -52.28 18.79 -16.23
N VAL A 646 -51.09 18.34 -16.60
CA VAL A 646 -50.01 18.04 -15.65
C VAL A 646 -49.07 19.23 -15.65
N SER A 647 -48.58 19.66 -14.49
CA SER A 647 -47.60 20.74 -14.40
C SER A 647 -46.42 20.50 -15.36
N GLY A 648 -46.02 21.56 -16.07
CA GLY A 648 -45.00 21.54 -17.12
C GLY A 648 -45.50 21.14 -18.51
N SER A 649 -46.74 20.65 -18.66
CA SER A 649 -47.30 20.34 -19.97
C SER A 649 -47.73 21.59 -20.75
N ASP A 650 -47.75 21.47 -22.07
CA ASP A 650 -48.32 22.49 -22.94
C ASP A 650 -49.86 22.49 -22.83
N MET A 651 -50.44 23.68 -22.91
CA MET A 651 -51.88 23.95 -22.94
C MET A 651 -52.18 24.77 -24.20
N ALA A 652 -52.97 24.23 -25.12
CA ALA A 652 -53.39 25.00 -26.30
C ALA A 652 -54.66 25.80 -25.98
N VAL A 653 -54.57 27.11 -26.11
CA VAL A 653 -55.69 28.03 -25.87
C VAL A 653 -56.16 28.58 -27.20
N THR A 654 -57.46 28.41 -27.47
CA THR A 654 -58.11 28.85 -28.71
C THR A 654 -59.13 29.93 -28.41
N VAL A 655 -58.98 31.10 -29.04
CA VAL A 655 -59.97 32.18 -29.06
C VAL A 655 -60.66 32.18 -30.40
N THR A 656 -61.98 32.22 -30.43
CA THR A 656 -62.76 32.38 -31.66
C THR A 656 -63.41 33.75 -31.65
N LEU A 657 -63.04 34.61 -32.60
CA LEU A 657 -63.58 35.96 -32.73
C LEU A 657 -64.67 35.99 -33.80
N LYS A 658 -65.86 36.49 -33.44
CA LYS A 658 -67.00 36.66 -34.36
C LYS A 658 -67.54 38.08 -34.31
N ASP A 659 -68.04 38.57 -35.43
CA ASP A 659 -68.69 39.89 -35.56
C ASP A 659 -70.15 39.86 -35.10
N THR A 660 -70.83 41.02 -35.21
CA THR A 660 -72.25 41.18 -34.82
C THR A 660 -73.24 40.25 -35.53
N ASN A 661 -72.85 39.71 -36.68
CA ASN A 661 -73.64 38.91 -37.59
C ASN A 661 -73.22 37.42 -37.58
N ASN A 662 -72.43 37.00 -36.59
CA ASN A 662 -71.87 35.65 -36.47
C ASN A 662 -70.83 35.27 -37.54
N ASN A 663 -70.32 36.23 -38.31
CA ASN A 663 -69.22 35.99 -39.23
C ASN A 663 -67.90 35.91 -38.46
N VAL A 664 -66.98 35.09 -38.94
CA VAL A 664 -65.63 34.96 -38.38
C VAL A 664 -64.81 36.22 -38.62
N VAL A 665 -64.05 36.66 -37.63
CA VAL A 665 -63.15 37.82 -37.75
C VAL A 665 -61.72 37.31 -37.81
N ALA A 666 -61.12 37.38 -38.99
CA ALA A 666 -59.69 37.18 -39.22
C ALA A 666 -58.93 38.53 -39.19
N GLY A 667 -57.62 38.49 -38.97
CA GLY A 667 -56.71 39.64 -38.91
C GLY A 667 -56.53 40.29 -37.53
N ALA A 668 -57.11 39.75 -36.45
CA ALA A 668 -57.17 40.38 -35.12
C ALA A 668 -56.15 39.86 -34.09
N ALA A 669 -55.13 39.09 -34.51
CA ALA A 669 -54.16 38.46 -33.59
C ALA A 669 -53.41 39.49 -32.70
N SER A 670 -53.15 40.69 -33.22
CA SER A 670 -52.51 41.80 -32.50
C SER A 670 -53.33 42.34 -31.33
N SER A 671 -54.64 42.07 -31.30
CA SER A 671 -55.54 42.48 -30.22
C SER A 671 -55.55 41.49 -29.04
N LEU A 672 -54.98 40.30 -29.22
CA LEU A 672 -54.84 39.28 -28.19
C LEU A 672 -53.47 39.44 -27.50
N THR A 673 -53.49 39.96 -26.28
CA THR A 673 -52.31 40.30 -25.47
C THR A 673 -52.48 39.76 -24.05
N ALA A 674 -51.47 39.93 -23.19
CA ALA A 674 -51.57 39.57 -21.78
C ALA A 674 -52.66 40.38 -21.03
N ASP A 675 -53.02 41.57 -21.54
CA ASP A 675 -54.06 42.41 -20.96
C ASP A 675 -55.48 41.99 -21.39
N THR A 676 -55.59 41.28 -22.51
CA THR A 676 -56.88 40.86 -23.08
C THR A 676 -57.15 39.37 -22.93
N VAL A 677 -56.14 38.53 -22.67
CA VAL A 677 -56.30 37.10 -22.39
C VAL A 677 -55.59 36.71 -21.10
N THR A 678 -56.33 36.09 -20.17
CA THR A 678 -55.81 35.57 -18.90
C THR A 678 -56.01 34.06 -18.84
N VAL A 679 -54.96 33.33 -18.47
CA VAL A 679 -54.98 31.86 -18.30
C VAL A 679 -54.40 31.54 -16.91
N PRO A 680 -55.25 31.40 -15.88
CA PRO A 680 -54.80 31.15 -14.50
C PRO A 680 -53.88 29.93 -14.37
N ASN A 681 -52.87 30.03 -13.51
CA ASN A 681 -51.87 29.00 -13.22
C ASN A 681 -51.11 28.45 -14.45
N ALA A 682 -51.09 29.21 -15.54
CA ALA A 682 -50.31 28.91 -16.72
C ALA A 682 -49.63 30.18 -17.24
N ILE A 683 -48.50 30.03 -17.90
CA ILE A 683 -47.76 31.15 -18.50
C ILE A 683 -47.69 30.98 -20.01
N LEU A 684 -47.74 32.07 -20.76
CA LEU A 684 -47.56 31.99 -22.22
C LEU A 684 -46.17 31.41 -22.51
N LYS A 685 -46.12 30.34 -23.28
CA LYS A 685 -44.86 29.63 -23.54
C LYS A 685 -43.89 30.55 -24.28
N ALA A 686 -42.62 30.54 -23.87
CA ALA A 686 -41.61 31.38 -24.48
C ALA A 686 -41.57 31.22 -26.02
N GLY A 687 -41.65 32.33 -26.75
CA GLY A 687 -41.72 32.33 -28.22
C GLY A 687 -43.10 32.05 -28.81
N SER A 688 -44.10 31.67 -28.00
CA SER A 688 -45.49 31.57 -28.44
C SER A 688 -46.09 32.96 -28.63
N ARG A 689 -46.92 33.09 -29.65
CA ARG A 689 -47.70 34.30 -29.99
C ARG A 689 -49.06 33.83 -30.51
N TRP A 690 -50.07 34.69 -30.43
CA TRP A 690 -51.36 34.40 -31.05
C TRP A 690 -51.19 34.25 -32.56
N ARG A 691 -51.46 33.04 -33.05
CA ARG A 691 -51.51 32.72 -34.47
C ARG A 691 -52.94 32.85 -34.93
N ASP A 692 -53.16 33.71 -35.93
CA ASP A 692 -54.41 33.71 -36.69
C ASP A 692 -54.44 32.50 -37.62
N ASN A 693 -55.48 31.69 -37.53
CA ASN A 693 -55.64 30.50 -38.38
C ASN A 693 -56.36 30.83 -39.71
N GLY A 694 -56.80 32.06 -39.91
CA GLY A 694 -57.49 32.53 -41.12
C GLY A 694 -58.98 32.20 -41.18
N ASP A 695 -59.50 31.49 -40.18
CA ASP A 695 -60.90 31.07 -40.04
C ASP A 695 -61.61 31.76 -38.85
N GLY A 696 -61.00 32.83 -38.32
CA GLY A 696 -61.42 33.55 -37.12
C GLY A 696 -61.13 32.83 -35.81
N THR A 697 -60.38 31.74 -35.85
CA THR A 697 -59.76 31.15 -34.66
C THR A 697 -58.32 31.61 -34.50
N TYR A 698 -57.93 31.78 -33.24
CA TYR A 698 -56.62 32.24 -32.81
C TYR A 698 -56.07 31.25 -31.79
N THR A 699 -54.86 30.77 -31.99
CA THR A 699 -54.25 29.79 -31.07
C THR A 699 -52.95 30.30 -30.48
N ALA A 700 -52.76 30.06 -29.19
CA ALA A 700 -51.49 30.25 -28.48
C ALA A 700 -51.22 29.07 -27.55
N THR A 701 -49.94 28.84 -27.24
CA THR A 701 -49.51 27.76 -26.34
C THR A 701 -49.09 28.34 -25.01
N TYR A 702 -49.71 27.87 -23.93
CA TYR A 702 -49.35 28.14 -22.55
C TYR A 702 -48.65 26.92 -21.95
N THR A 703 -47.92 27.11 -20.86
CA THR A 703 -47.35 26.02 -20.07
C THR A 703 -48.04 26.02 -18.72
N ALA A 704 -48.64 24.88 -18.34
CA ALA A 704 -49.23 24.68 -17.02
C ALA A 704 -48.13 24.76 -15.95
N THR A 705 -48.31 25.53 -14.88
CA THR A 705 -47.25 25.71 -13.86
C THR A 705 -47.67 25.32 -12.45
N THR A 706 -48.84 25.77 -12.00
CA THR A 706 -49.22 25.67 -10.59
C THR A 706 -50.47 24.83 -10.42
N VAL A 707 -50.45 23.90 -9.46
CA VAL A 707 -51.61 23.04 -9.17
C VAL A 707 -52.83 23.88 -8.81
N GLY A 708 -54.00 23.52 -9.35
CA GLY A 708 -55.26 24.21 -9.09
C GLY A 708 -56.45 23.50 -9.74
N THR A 709 -57.63 23.68 -9.17
CA THR A 709 -58.90 23.16 -9.69
C THR A 709 -59.82 24.32 -10.05
N ASP A 710 -60.81 24.07 -10.91
CA ASP A 710 -61.83 25.04 -11.34
C ASP A 710 -61.27 26.33 -11.99
N LEU A 711 -60.13 26.22 -12.67
CA LEU A 711 -59.50 27.33 -13.37
C LEU A 711 -60.23 27.63 -14.70
N LYS A 712 -60.34 28.90 -15.09
CA LYS A 712 -60.98 29.31 -16.37
C LYS A 712 -60.14 30.33 -17.11
N ALA A 713 -59.89 30.09 -18.39
CA ALA A 713 -59.26 31.07 -19.28
C ALA A 713 -60.30 32.12 -19.70
N THR A 714 -59.88 33.38 -19.83
CA THR A 714 -60.76 34.50 -20.15
C THR A 714 -60.22 35.33 -21.30
N VAL A 715 -61.09 35.84 -22.18
CA VAL A 715 -60.75 36.85 -23.19
C VAL A 715 -61.69 38.06 -23.13
N ARG A 716 -61.13 39.27 -23.23
CA ARG A 716 -61.85 40.54 -23.32
C ARG A 716 -61.11 41.55 -24.19
N LEU A 717 -61.67 41.89 -25.36
CA LEU A 717 -61.14 42.96 -26.22
C LEU A 717 -61.73 44.34 -25.85
N GLY A 718 -61.06 45.40 -26.29
CA GLY A 718 -61.52 46.78 -26.07
C GLY A 718 -62.89 47.03 -26.69
N GLY A 719 -63.83 47.56 -25.90
CA GLY A 719 -65.23 47.78 -26.32
C GLY A 719 -66.17 46.60 -26.06
N TRP A 720 -65.70 45.52 -25.42
CA TRP A 720 -66.57 44.41 -24.98
C TRP A 720 -67.15 44.66 -23.57
N ASP A 721 -68.48 44.56 -23.47
CA ASP A 721 -69.21 44.61 -22.20
C ASP A 721 -69.15 43.29 -21.42
N THR A 722 -68.85 42.17 -22.10
CA THR A 722 -68.79 40.82 -21.55
C THR A 722 -67.39 40.21 -21.67
N VAL A 723 -67.03 39.34 -20.71
CA VAL A 723 -65.81 38.51 -20.74
C VAL A 723 -66.20 37.11 -21.18
N ALA A 724 -65.59 36.60 -22.25
CA ALA A 724 -65.76 35.20 -22.63
C ALA A 724 -64.89 34.31 -21.74
N GLN A 725 -65.44 33.18 -21.28
CA GLN A 725 -64.78 32.22 -20.40
C GLN A 725 -64.73 30.83 -21.03
N SER A 726 -63.66 30.09 -20.75
CA SER A 726 -63.58 28.67 -21.07
C SER A 726 -64.40 27.80 -20.12
N VAL A 727 -64.54 26.52 -20.46
CA VAL A 727 -64.88 25.48 -19.48
C VAL A 727 -63.79 25.42 -18.40
N ALA A 728 -64.17 24.97 -17.19
CA ALA A 728 -63.24 24.80 -16.09
C ALA A 728 -62.19 23.71 -16.42
N TYR A 729 -60.93 23.97 -16.06
CA TYR A 729 -59.83 23.01 -16.14
C TYR A 729 -59.08 22.88 -14.81
N ALA A 730 -58.33 21.78 -14.65
CA ALA A 730 -57.46 21.53 -13.50
C ALA A 730 -56.00 21.35 -13.93
N ILE A 731 -55.06 21.66 -13.03
CA ILE A 731 -53.64 21.37 -13.16
C ILE A 731 -53.24 20.49 -11.97
N THR A 732 -52.69 19.30 -12.22
CA THR A 732 -52.15 18.38 -11.21
C THR A 732 -50.62 18.42 -11.19
N ALA A 733 -50.01 18.05 -10.07
CA ALA A 733 -48.56 17.94 -9.97
C ALA A 733 -48.03 16.88 -10.95
N ALA A 734 -46.82 17.08 -11.47
CA ALA A 734 -46.14 16.07 -12.26
C ALA A 734 -45.52 14.98 -11.37
N THR A 735 -44.82 14.03 -12.00
CA THR A 735 -44.05 13.02 -11.25
C THR A 735 -43.00 13.68 -10.36
N PRO A 736 -42.70 13.14 -9.16
CA PRO A 736 -41.69 13.70 -8.27
C PRO A 736 -40.34 13.89 -8.96
N ASP A 737 -39.76 15.07 -8.79
CA ASP A 737 -38.42 15.42 -9.23
C ASP A 737 -37.43 15.22 -8.07
N GLY A 738 -36.43 14.37 -8.28
CA GLY A 738 -35.42 14.05 -7.27
C GLY A 738 -34.54 15.23 -6.84
N ALA A 739 -34.33 16.23 -7.70
CA ALA A 739 -33.53 17.41 -7.39
C ALA A 739 -34.30 18.46 -6.58
N LYS A 740 -35.64 18.42 -6.61
CA LYS A 740 -36.53 19.31 -5.82
C LYS A 740 -37.07 18.66 -4.54
N SER A 741 -37.00 17.34 -4.46
CA SER A 741 -37.43 16.56 -3.30
C SER A 741 -36.36 16.54 -2.20
N ALA A 742 -36.77 16.24 -0.96
CA ALA A 742 -35.89 16.25 0.22
C ALA A 742 -36.18 15.05 1.14
N ILE A 743 -35.23 14.74 2.02
CA ILE A 743 -35.38 13.74 3.09
C ILE A 743 -34.74 14.25 4.37
N SER A 744 -35.36 13.96 5.53
CA SER A 744 -34.86 14.31 6.85
C SER A 744 -35.14 13.22 7.88
N THR A 745 -34.42 13.26 8.99
CA THR A 745 -34.60 12.43 10.18
C THR A 745 -35.00 13.32 11.36
N ASP A 746 -35.69 12.78 12.36
CA ASP A 746 -36.22 13.55 13.49
C ASP A 746 -35.17 13.95 14.54
N ALA A 747 -34.07 13.21 14.63
CA ALA A 747 -32.91 13.53 15.47
C ALA A 747 -31.57 13.33 14.73
N THR A 748 -30.51 13.86 15.33
CA THR A 748 -29.11 13.73 14.87
C THR A 748 -28.33 12.66 15.62
N THR A 749 -28.90 12.06 16.68
CA THR A 749 -28.27 10.98 17.46
C THR A 749 -29.33 10.01 17.96
N TYR A 750 -29.06 8.72 17.79
CA TYR A 750 -29.91 7.61 18.22
C TYR A 750 -29.08 6.60 19.00
N VAL A 751 -29.73 5.80 19.85
CA VAL A 751 -29.11 4.64 20.49
C VAL A 751 -29.55 3.39 19.74
N SER A 752 -28.68 2.40 19.57
CA SER A 752 -29.06 1.12 18.97
C SER A 752 -30.31 0.54 19.66
N GLY A 753 -31.28 0.10 18.87
CA GLY A 753 -32.60 -0.37 19.31
C GLY A 753 -33.69 0.70 19.41
N SER A 754 -33.37 2.00 19.32
CA SER A 754 -34.37 3.09 19.36
C SER A 754 -35.07 3.31 18.02
N ASP A 755 -36.26 3.92 18.06
CA ASP A 755 -37.02 4.31 16.87
C ASP A 755 -36.43 5.59 16.23
N MET A 756 -36.51 5.68 14.90
CA MET A 756 -36.11 6.82 14.08
C MET A 756 -37.26 7.21 13.15
N ALA A 757 -37.72 8.45 13.16
CA ALA A 757 -38.74 8.92 12.22
C ALA A 757 -38.09 9.58 10.99
N VAL A 758 -38.40 9.07 9.80
CA VAL A 758 -37.87 9.56 8.54
C VAL A 758 -38.99 10.25 7.75
N THR A 759 -38.73 11.47 7.30
CA THR A 759 -39.65 12.28 6.52
C THR A 759 -39.09 12.51 5.12
N VAL A 760 -39.89 12.25 4.09
CA VAL A 760 -39.58 12.53 2.68
C VAL A 760 -40.54 13.60 2.17
N THR A 761 -40.01 14.65 1.53
CA THR A 761 -40.79 15.70 0.88
C THR A 761 -40.69 15.52 -0.63
N LEU A 762 -41.81 15.26 -1.30
CA LEU A 762 -41.90 15.07 -2.75
C LEU A 762 -42.42 16.33 -3.43
N LYS A 763 -41.64 16.85 -4.38
CA LYS A 763 -42.02 17.98 -5.24
C LYS A 763 -41.81 17.63 -6.71
N ASP A 764 -42.60 18.21 -7.61
CA ASP A 764 -42.38 18.11 -9.05
C ASP A 764 -41.36 19.15 -9.56
N GLY A 765 -41.08 19.13 -10.86
CA GLY A 765 -40.11 20.03 -11.50
C GLY A 765 -40.46 21.52 -11.44
N GLN A 766 -41.70 21.86 -11.08
CA GLN A 766 -42.21 23.24 -10.92
C GLN A 766 -42.43 23.59 -9.43
N ASP A 767 -41.82 22.83 -8.52
CA ASP A 767 -41.92 23.01 -7.06
C ASP A 767 -43.32 22.76 -6.46
N ASN A 768 -44.23 22.09 -7.18
CA ASN A 768 -45.54 21.72 -6.63
C ASN A 768 -45.43 20.46 -5.73
N PRO A 769 -46.15 20.38 -4.60
CA PRO A 769 -46.16 19.20 -3.75
C PRO A 769 -46.84 18.01 -4.44
N VAL A 770 -46.20 16.84 -4.41
CA VAL A 770 -46.75 15.61 -5.00
C VAL A 770 -47.40 14.75 -3.91
N THR A 771 -48.73 14.72 -3.89
CA THR A 771 -49.55 13.89 -3.00
C THR A 771 -49.91 12.55 -3.68
N GLY A 772 -50.31 11.54 -2.91
CA GLY A 772 -50.72 10.22 -3.39
C GLY A 772 -49.58 9.30 -3.86
N ALA A 773 -48.32 9.71 -3.70
CA ALA A 773 -47.15 9.02 -4.26
C ALA A 773 -46.43 8.09 -3.27
N ALA A 774 -47.08 7.62 -2.21
CA ALA A 774 -46.46 6.73 -1.21
C ALA A 774 -45.90 5.44 -1.82
N ALA A 775 -46.50 4.94 -2.90
CA ALA A 775 -46.01 3.77 -3.65
C ALA A 775 -44.66 4.00 -4.34
N SER A 776 -44.25 5.26 -4.54
CA SER A 776 -42.91 5.60 -5.04
C SER A 776 -41.81 5.51 -3.97
N LEU A 777 -42.19 5.35 -2.70
CA LEU A 777 -41.28 5.22 -1.57
C LEU A 777 -41.17 3.75 -1.16
N THR A 778 -40.19 3.07 -1.74
CA THR A 778 -39.86 1.66 -1.52
C THR A 778 -38.47 1.53 -0.88
N ALA A 779 -38.06 0.30 -0.57
CA ALA A 779 -36.71 0.00 -0.11
C ALA A 779 -35.62 0.33 -1.16
N ASP A 780 -35.97 0.37 -2.46
CA ASP A 780 -35.04 0.71 -3.54
C ASP A 780 -34.86 2.22 -3.72
N THR A 781 -35.84 3.00 -3.26
CA THR A 781 -35.87 4.47 -3.42
C THR A 781 -35.51 5.20 -2.14
N VAL A 782 -35.70 4.61 -0.95
CA VAL A 782 -35.32 5.21 0.33
C VAL A 782 -34.35 4.32 1.10
N THR A 783 -33.14 4.83 1.31
CA THR A 783 -32.09 4.15 2.08
C THR A 783 -31.85 4.89 3.39
N VAL A 784 -31.92 4.18 4.52
CA VAL A 784 -31.62 4.71 5.85
C VAL A 784 -30.49 3.87 6.44
N PRO A 785 -29.22 4.26 6.25
CA PRO A 785 -28.06 3.47 6.68
C PRO A 785 -28.12 3.13 8.17
N ASN A 786 -27.74 1.89 8.51
CA ASN A 786 -27.71 1.35 9.87
C ASN A 786 -29.05 1.37 10.62
N ALA A 787 -30.17 1.54 9.91
CA ALA A 787 -31.50 1.40 10.44
C ALA A 787 -32.35 0.51 9.52
N ILE A 788 -33.34 -0.15 10.10
CA ILE A 788 -34.28 -1.00 9.34
C ILE A 788 -35.69 -0.43 9.47
N LEU A 789 -36.51 -0.54 8.41
CA LEU A 789 -37.90 -0.13 8.50
C LEU A 789 -38.58 -0.94 9.62
N LYS A 790 -39.19 -0.23 10.57
CA LYS A 790 -39.79 -0.87 11.74
C LYS A 790 -40.91 -1.81 11.29
N ALA A 791 -40.98 -3.01 11.84
CA ALA A 791 -42.00 -3.99 11.48
C ALA A 791 -43.41 -3.38 11.60
N GLY A 792 -44.21 -3.47 10.52
CA GLY A 792 -45.55 -2.89 10.42
C GLY A 792 -45.62 -1.41 10.03
N SER A 793 -44.48 -0.72 9.94
CA SER A 793 -44.37 0.66 9.45
C SER A 793 -44.55 0.73 7.92
N ARG A 794 -45.20 1.80 7.44
CA ARG A 794 -45.39 2.10 6.01
C ARG A 794 -45.31 3.62 5.81
N TRP A 795 -44.96 4.07 4.60
CA TRP A 795 -44.99 5.50 4.27
C TRP A 795 -46.42 6.03 4.36
N ARG A 796 -46.63 7.00 5.25
CA ARG A 796 -47.89 7.72 5.40
C ARG A 796 -47.80 9.05 4.66
N ASP A 797 -48.67 9.25 3.67
CA ASP A 797 -48.88 10.56 3.02
C ASP A 797 -49.58 11.52 3.99
N ASN A 798 -48.99 12.70 4.18
CA ASN A 798 -49.52 13.73 5.06
C ASN A 798 -50.45 14.73 4.33
N GLY A 799 -50.63 14.60 3.01
CA GLY A 799 -51.54 15.41 2.20
C GLY A 799 -50.96 16.75 1.74
N ASP A 800 -49.71 17.05 2.06
CA ASP A 800 -48.99 18.27 1.74
C ASP A 800 -47.73 18.03 0.90
N GLY A 801 -47.56 16.79 0.39
CA GLY A 801 -46.35 16.34 -0.30
C GLY A 801 -45.27 15.78 0.63
N THR A 802 -45.51 15.71 1.94
CA THR A 802 -44.61 15.03 2.89
C THR A 802 -45.10 13.63 3.24
N TYR A 803 -44.15 12.71 3.46
CA TYR A 803 -44.39 11.31 3.76
C TYR A 803 -43.55 10.90 4.97
N THR A 804 -44.11 10.14 5.91
CA THR A 804 -43.41 9.72 7.12
C THR A 804 -43.40 8.21 7.31
N ALA A 805 -42.29 7.67 7.82
CA ALA A 805 -42.14 6.26 8.20
C ALA A 805 -41.20 6.10 9.41
N ALA A 806 -41.47 5.11 10.26
CA ALA A 806 -40.63 4.75 11.40
C ALA A 806 -39.62 3.64 11.05
N TYR A 807 -38.37 3.83 11.44
CA TYR A 807 -37.24 2.91 11.36
C TYR A 807 -36.75 2.55 12.76
N THR A 808 -35.97 1.48 12.91
CA THR A 808 -35.29 1.11 14.15
C THR A 808 -33.79 1.21 13.91
N ALA A 809 -33.09 2.00 14.73
CA ALA A 809 -31.63 2.11 14.72
C ALA A 809 -31.01 0.76 15.12
N THR A 810 -30.02 0.28 14.38
CA THR A 810 -29.45 -1.07 14.60
C THR A 810 -27.94 -1.04 14.82
N THR A 811 -27.19 -0.58 13.82
CA THR A 811 -25.72 -0.62 13.87
C THR A 811 -25.13 0.72 14.29
N ALA A 812 -24.21 0.72 15.25
CA ALA A 812 -23.50 1.96 15.62
C ALA A 812 -22.72 2.54 14.43
N GLY A 813 -22.76 3.86 14.27
CA GLY A 813 -22.13 4.56 13.15
C GLY A 813 -22.25 6.08 13.30
N SER A 814 -21.31 6.82 12.72
CA SER A 814 -21.34 8.29 12.70
C SER A 814 -21.41 8.80 11.26
N HIS A 815 -21.86 10.04 11.09
CA HIS A 815 -21.96 10.72 9.78
C HIS A 815 -22.85 9.97 8.77
N LEU A 816 -23.86 9.25 9.27
CA LEU A 816 -24.84 8.53 8.45
C LEU A 816 -25.81 9.54 7.83
N LYS A 817 -26.28 9.27 6.61
CA LYS A 817 -27.27 10.11 5.91
C LYS A 817 -28.33 9.23 5.27
N ALA A 818 -29.59 9.51 5.55
CA ALA A 818 -30.71 8.90 4.85
C ALA A 818 -30.81 9.52 3.45
N THR A 819 -31.13 8.72 2.44
CA THR A 819 -31.23 9.18 1.05
C THR A 819 -32.54 8.77 0.42
N VAL A 820 -33.07 9.65 -0.44
CA VAL A 820 -34.21 9.34 -1.31
C VAL A 820 -33.79 9.55 -2.77
N ARG A 821 -34.02 8.52 -3.60
CA ARG A 821 -33.73 8.51 -5.04
C ARG A 821 -35.01 8.24 -5.81
N LEU A 822 -35.45 9.26 -6.54
CA LEU A 822 -36.65 9.23 -7.38
C LEU A 822 -36.23 9.27 -8.85
N GLY A 823 -37.13 8.87 -9.76
CA GLY A 823 -36.87 8.90 -11.21
C GLY A 823 -36.56 10.32 -11.71
N GLY A 824 -35.47 10.48 -12.47
CA GLY A 824 -35.03 11.78 -13.01
C GLY A 824 -33.50 11.86 -13.15
N ARG A 825 -32.97 12.76 -13.98
CA ARG A 825 -31.52 13.03 -14.06
C ARG A 825 -31.12 13.91 -12.85
N GLY A 826 -30.71 13.30 -11.74
CA GLY A 826 -30.27 14.03 -10.54
C GLY A 826 -29.61 13.14 -9.48
N ASN A 827 -28.87 13.75 -8.55
CA ASN A 827 -28.32 13.07 -7.38
C ASN A 827 -29.44 12.80 -6.35
N PRO A 828 -29.38 11.70 -5.58
CA PRO A 828 -30.33 11.46 -4.49
C PRO A 828 -30.31 12.61 -3.47
N ALA A 829 -31.48 13.05 -3.01
CA ALA A 829 -31.55 13.97 -1.89
C ALA A 829 -31.09 13.25 -0.61
N SER A 830 -30.36 13.96 0.24
CA SER A 830 -29.76 13.41 1.46
C SER A 830 -30.18 14.21 2.68
N SER A 831 -30.38 13.53 3.82
CA SER A 831 -30.62 14.18 5.11
C SER A 831 -29.37 14.85 5.65
N ASP A 832 -29.56 15.62 6.73
CA ASP A 832 -28.47 15.96 7.64
C ASP A 832 -27.82 14.69 8.21
N ALA A 833 -26.58 14.84 8.67
CA ALA A 833 -25.83 13.74 9.25
C ALA A 833 -26.41 13.36 10.62
N TYR A 834 -26.60 12.05 10.85
CA TYR A 834 -26.95 11.49 12.16
C TYR A 834 -25.93 10.44 12.61
N ALA A 835 -25.96 10.12 13.90
CA ALA A 835 -25.17 9.07 14.51
C ALA A 835 -26.07 8.04 15.22
N ILE A 836 -25.66 6.79 15.21
CA ILE A 836 -26.21 5.73 16.05
C ILE A 836 -25.11 5.31 17.02
N MET A 837 -25.36 5.42 18.31
CA MET A 837 -24.47 5.00 19.39
C MET A 837 -24.81 3.56 19.82
N ALA A 838 -23.80 2.81 20.26
CA ALA A 838 -24.04 1.52 20.90
C ALA A 838 -24.86 1.71 22.19
N ALA A 839 -25.70 0.74 22.51
CA ALA A 839 -26.41 0.70 23.78
C ALA A 839 -25.47 0.26 24.93
N THR A 840 -26.01 0.05 26.12
CA THR A 840 -25.24 -0.44 27.27
C THR A 840 -24.66 -1.83 27.01
N PRO A 841 -23.44 -2.15 27.50
CA PRO A 841 -22.82 -3.47 27.30
C PRO A 841 -23.70 -4.62 27.79
N ASP A 842 -23.84 -5.64 26.95
CA ASP A 842 -24.52 -6.90 27.23
C ASP A 842 -23.50 -7.98 27.60
N GLY A 843 -23.74 -8.65 28.74
CA GLY A 843 -22.82 -9.65 29.29
C GLY A 843 -22.75 -10.96 28.51
N ALA A 844 -23.77 -11.29 27.70
CA ALA A 844 -23.77 -12.48 26.84
C ALA A 844 -23.02 -12.25 25.53
N LYS A 845 -22.86 -10.99 25.11
CA LYS A 845 -22.11 -10.60 23.90
C LYS A 845 -20.68 -10.13 24.18
N SER A 846 -20.39 -9.79 25.43
CA SER A 846 -19.09 -9.31 25.90
C SER A 846 -18.17 -10.47 26.33
N ALA A 847 -16.86 -10.24 26.33
CA ALA A 847 -15.85 -11.25 26.63
C ALA A 847 -14.64 -10.69 27.37
N ILE A 848 -13.81 -11.58 27.93
CA ILE A 848 -12.48 -11.26 28.47
C ILE A 848 -11.50 -12.35 28.02
N SER A 849 -10.26 -11.97 27.74
CA SER A 849 -9.19 -12.88 27.34
C SER A 849 -7.84 -12.46 27.92
N THR A 850 -6.91 -13.40 27.91
CA THR A 850 -5.50 -13.20 28.28
C THR A 850 -4.64 -13.51 27.05
N ASP A 851 -3.47 -12.89 26.93
CA ASP A 851 -2.58 -13.03 25.77
C ASP A 851 -1.83 -14.38 25.70
N ALA A 852 -1.77 -15.12 26.80
CA ALA A 852 -1.19 -16.45 26.87
C ALA A 852 -1.98 -17.37 27.80
N THR A 853 -1.71 -18.68 27.68
CA THR A 853 -2.28 -19.73 28.54
C THR A 853 -1.33 -20.17 29.65
N VAL A 854 -0.06 -19.76 29.59
CA VAL A 854 0.95 -20.02 30.64
C VAL A 854 1.83 -18.79 30.79
N TYR A 855 2.02 -18.34 32.04
CA TYR A 855 2.88 -17.23 32.40
C TYR A 855 3.94 -17.66 33.40
N VAL A 856 5.05 -16.94 33.44
CA VAL A 856 6.08 -17.13 34.46
C VAL A 856 5.83 -16.11 35.57
N SER A 857 5.91 -16.51 36.84
CA SER A 857 5.82 -15.58 37.97
C SER A 857 6.79 -14.40 37.76
N GLY A 858 6.25 -13.18 37.83
CA GLY A 858 6.95 -11.92 37.57
C GLY A 858 6.83 -11.40 36.14
N SER A 859 6.30 -12.18 35.19
CA SER A 859 6.07 -11.73 33.82
C SER A 859 4.82 -10.85 33.69
N ASP A 860 4.80 -10.02 32.65
CA ASP A 860 3.61 -9.27 32.29
C ASP A 860 2.54 -10.20 31.68
N MET A 861 1.28 -9.89 31.93
CA MET A 861 0.07 -10.53 31.40
C MET A 861 -0.78 -9.43 30.75
N ALA A 862 -1.01 -9.50 29.45
CA ALA A 862 -1.95 -8.58 28.81
C ALA A 862 -3.37 -9.16 28.89
N VAL A 863 -4.29 -8.38 29.46
CA VAL A 863 -5.70 -8.75 29.62
C VAL A 863 -6.53 -7.85 28.73
N THR A 864 -7.40 -8.46 27.93
CA THR A 864 -8.28 -7.78 26.99
C THR A 864 -9.73 -8.02 27.38
N VAL A 865 -10.51 -6.95 27.56
CA VAL A 865 -11.97 -7.00 27.73
C VAL A 865 -12.62 -6.52 26.44
N THR A 866 -13.60 -7.25 25.93
CA THR A 866 -14.42 -6.86 24.77
C THR A 866 -15.83 -6.54 25.26
N LEU A 867 -16.29 -5.31 25.11
CA LEU A 867 -17.64 -4.87 25.45
C LEU A 867 -18.48 -4.67 24.19
N LYS A 868 -19.61 -5.38 24.13
CA LYS A 868 -20.60 -5.25 23.07
C LYS A 868 -22.00 -5.06 23.64
N ASP A 869 -22.87 -4.33 22.96
CA ASP A 869 -24.29 -4.23 23.31
C ASP A 869 -25.09 -5.46 22.83
N GLY A 870 -26.41 -5.48 23.11
CA GLY A 870 -27.29 -6.59 22.75
C GLY A 870 -27.44 -6.81 21.23
N GLN A 871 -27.05 -5.84 20.41
CA GLN A 871 -27.08 -5.85 18.95
C GLN A 871 -25.68 -6.09 18.34
N ASP A 872 -24.72 -6.57 19.15
CA ASP A 872 -23.33 -6.83 18.79
C ASP A 872 -22.51 -5.58 18.42
N ASN A 873 -22.97 -4.37 18.75
CA ASN A 873 -22.20 -3.14 18.54
C ASN A 873 -21.12 -2.97 19.60
N ALA A 874 -19.93 -2.56 19.17
CA ALA A 874 -18.83 -2.23 20.05
C ALA A 874 -19.17 -1.05 20.98
N VAL A 875 -19.07 -1.26 22.29
CA VAL A 875 -19.27 -0.18 23.28
C VAL A 875 -17.93 0.47 23.58
N THR A 876 -17.78 1.74 23.19
CA THR A 876 -16.56 2.55 23.39
C THR A 876 -16.82 3.67 24.41
N GLY A 877 -15.76 4.32 24.89
CA GLY A 877 -15.79 5.40 25.86
C GLY A 877 -16.01 4.98 27.32
N THR A 878 -16.04 3.68 27.63
CA THR A 878 -16.46 3.15 28.95
C THR A 878 -15.32 2.57 29.80
N ALA A 879 -14.06 2.93 29.53
CA ALA A 879 -12.89 2.43 30.27
C ALA A 879 -12.98 2.62 31.80
N ALA A 880 -13.65 3.69 32.26
CA ALA A 880 -13.87 3.97 33.68
C ALA A 880 -14.75 2.94 34.39
N SER A 881 -15.52 2.14 33.65
CA SER A 881 -16.34 1.05 34.19
C SER A 881 -15.51 -0.22 34.50
N LEU A 882 -14.29 -0.31 33.98
CA LEU A 882 -13.37 -1.41 34.22
C LEU A 882 -12.46 -1.06 35.42
N THR A 883 -12.75 -1.68 36.56
CA THR A 883 -12.10 -1.43 37.85
C THR A 883 -11.71 -2.75 38.50
N ALA A 884 -11.07 -2.71 39.67
CA ALA A 884 -10.77 -3.91 40.45
C ALA A 884 -12.03 -4.68 40.89
N ASP A 885 -13.19 -4.01 40.97
CA ASP A 885 -14.47 -4.61 41.35
C ASP A 885 -15.19 -5.28 40.18
N THR A 886 -14.92 -4.81 38.95
CA THR A 886 -15.56 -5.32 37.74
C THR A 886 -14.68 -6.27 36.93
N VAL A 887 -13.36 -6.23 37.12
CA VAL A 887 -12.42 -7.17 36.49
C VAL A 887 -11.54 -7.84 37.54
N THR A 888 -11.56 -9.18 37.56
CA THR A 888 -10.75 -10.01 38.45
C THR A 888 -9.78 -10.85 37.62
N VAL A 889 -8.49 -10.81 37.97
CA VAL A 889 -7.44 -11.63 37.34
C VAL A 889 -6.72 -12.43 38.43
N PRO A 890 -7.17 -13.66 38.73
CA PRO A 890 -6.59 -14.48 39.79
C PRO A 890 -5.06 -14.65 39.69
N ASN A 891 -4.38 -14.61 40.84
CA ASN A 891 -2.92 -14.74 40.96
C ASN A 891 -2.10 -13.73 40.14
N ALA A 892 -2.68 -12.60 39.77
CA ALA A 892 -2.01 -11.49 39.12
C ALA A 892 -2.46 -10.17 39.75
N ILE A 893 -1.61 -9.15 39.66
CA ILE A 893 -1.92 -7.80 40.15
C ILE A 893 -1.83 -6.82 38.99
N LEU A 894 -2.68 -5.79 38.96
CA LEU A 894 -2.57 -4.74 37.94
C LEU A 894 -1.19 -4.08 38.06
N LYS A 895 -0.44 -4.05 36.95
CA LYS A 895 0.93 -3.53 36.95
C LYS A 895 0.91 -2.04 37.31
N ALA A 896 1.84 -1.61 38.16
CA ALA A 896 1.95 -0.20 38.56
C ALA A 896 2.01 0.71 37.32
N GLY A 897 1.16 1.74 37.30
CA GLY A 897 1.03 2.68 36.17
C GLY A 897 0.17 2.17 35.00
N SER A 898 -0.29 0.92 35.01
CA SER A 898 -1.23 0.40 34.01
C SER A 898 -2.66 0.87 34.31
N ARG A 899 -3.43 1.10 33.25
CA ARG A 899 -4.85 1.48 33.28
C ARG A 899 -5.55 0.87 32.07
N TRP A 900 -6.86 0.66 32.16
CA TRP A 900 -7.65 0.23 31.01
C TRP A 900 -7.60 1.28 29.90
N ARG A 901 -7.08 0.89 28.75
CA ARG A 901 -7.04 1.70 27.54
C ARG A 901 -8.17 1.26 26.63
N ASP A 902 -9.05 2.20 26.26
CA ASP A 902 -10.02 2.00 25.20
C ASP A 902 -9.30 2.01 23.84
N ASN A 903 -9.48 0.95 23.06
CA ASN A 903 -8.86 0.83 21.74
C ASN A 903 -9.74 1.40 20.61
N GLY A 904 -10.94 1.89 20.91
CA GLY A 904 -11.86 2.51 19.96
C GLY A 904 -12.71 1.53 19.15
N ASP A 905 -12.60 0.23 19.43
CA ASP A 905 -13.28 -0.87 18.74
C ASP A 905 -14.12 -1.75 19.69
N GLY A 906 -14.38 -1.25 20.90
CA GLY A 906 -15.06 -1.99 21.97
C GLY A 906 -14.13 -2.93 22.73
N THR A 907 -12.83 -2.95 22.41
CA THR A 907 -11.82 -3.66 23.21
C THR A 907 -11.08 -2.70 24.14
N TYR A 908 -10.76 -3.23 25.31
CA TYR A 908 -10.07 -2.54 26.39
C TYR A 908 -8.88 -3.39 26.83
N THR A 909 -7.70 -2.80 26.98
CA THR A 909 -6.48 -3.53 27.38
C THR A 909 -5.87 -2.96 28.64
N ALA A 910 -5.35 -3.86 29.49
CA ALA A 910 -4.57 -3.53 30.68
C ALA A 910 -3.48 -4.59 30.90
N THR A 911 -2.40 -4.20 31.57
CA THR A 911 -1.26 -5.09 31.87
C THR A 911 -1.27 -5.46 33.34
N TYR A 912 -1.28 -6.75 33.62
CA TYR A 912 -1.13 -7.34 34.94
C TYR A 912 0.27 -7.94 35.07
N THR A 913 0.76 -8.13 36.28
CA THR A 913 1.97 -8.90 36.57
C THR A 913 1.54 -10.22 37.20
N ALA A 914 1.94 -11.34 36.59
CA ALA A 914 1.74 -12.67 37.15
C ALA A 914 2.49 -12.79 38.49
N THR A 915 1.85 -13.23 39.56
CA THR A 915 2.50 -13.26 40.89
C THR A 915 2.63 -14.66 41.46
N THR A 916 1.55 -15.44 41.51
CA THR A 916 1.51 -16.69 42.28
C THR A 916 1.28 -17.87 41.36
N ALA A 917 2.11 -18.91 41.48
CA ALA A 917 1.93 -20.12 40.68
C ALA A 917 0.55 -20.75 40.91
N GLY A 918 -0.09 -21.22 39.83
CA GLY A 918 -1.44 -21.75 39.86
C GLY A 918 -1.86 -22.33 38.51
N THR A 919 -2.86 -23.22 38.49
CA THR A 919 -3.37 -23.85 37.27
C THR A 919 -4.87 -23.63 37.12
N ASN A 920 -5.39 -23.71 35.89
CA ASN A 920 -6.81 -23.56 35.58
C ASN A 920 -7.43 -22.23 36.03
N LEU A 921 -6.64 -21.16 36.11
CA LEU A 921 -7.10 -19.82 36.47
C LEU A 921 -7.92 -19.21 35.32
N ARG A 922 -8.88 -18.34 35.64
CA ARG A 922 -9.68 -17.60 34.66
C ARG A 922 -9.85 -16.16 35.10
N ALA A 923 -9.58 -15.22 34.20
CA ALA A 923 -9.91 -13.82 34.39
C ALA A 923 -11.42 -13.64 34.17
N THR A 924 -12.05 -12.73 34.90
CA THR A 924 -13.49 -12.49 34.80
C THR A 924 -13.79 -11.01 34.69
N VAL A 925 -14.80 -10.65 33.88
CA VAL A 925 -15.38 -9.30 33.83
C VAL A 925 -16.88 -9.34 34.09
N ARG A 926 -17.38 -8.44 34.94
CA ARG A 926 -18.79 -8.28 35.24
C ARG A 926 -19.14 -6.81 35.46
N LEU A 927 -19.92 -6.23 34.56
CA LEU A 927 -20.47 -4.88 34.69
C LEU A 927 -21.85 -4.90 35.37
N GLY A 928 -22.30 -3.72 35.82
CA GLY A 928 -23.63 -3.55 36.42
C GLY A 928 -24.75 -3.98 35.47
N GLY A 929 -25.72 -4.74 35.98
CA GLY A 929 -26.82 -5.30 35.18
C GLY A 929 -26.54 -6.68 34.58
N TRP A 930 -25.32 -7.20 34.68
CA TRP A 930 -25.00 -8.54 34.17
C TRP A 930 -25.37 -9.65 35.17
N SER A 931 -26.11 -10.65 34.69
CA SER A 931 -26.50 -11.84 35.46
C SER A 931 -25.32 -12.76 35.76
N THR A 932 -24.40 -12.92 34.81
CA THR A 932 -23.20 -13.76 34.91
C THR A 932 -21.94 -12.99 34.48
N ALA A 933 -20.79 -13.31 35.08
CA ALA A 933 -19.50 -12.77 34.64
C ALA A 933 -19.04 -13.47 33.36
N ALA A 934 -18.49 -12.71 32.40
CA ALA A 934 -17.76 -13.30 31.28
C ALA A 934 -16.40 -13.79 31.77
N GLN A 935 -15.94 -14.93 31.25
CA GLN A 935 -14.71 -15.59 31.69
C GLN A 935 -13.73 -15.80 30.54
N SER A 936 -12.43 -15.67 30.83
CA SER A 936 -11.37 -15.98 29.88
C SER A 936 -11.20 -17.48 29.67
N GLY A 937 -10.39 -17.84 28.68
CA GLY A 937 -9.76 -19.16 28.63
C GLY A 937 -8.98 -19.46 29.92
N LYS A 938 -8.71 -20.75 30.17
CA LYS A 938 -7.88 -21.16 31.31
C LYS A 938 -6.44 -20.73 31.08
N TYR A 939 -5.81 -20.17 32.10
CA TYR A 939 -4.36 -19.93 32.13
C TYR A 939 -3.72 -20.54 33.38
N GLY A 940 -2.39 -20.72 33.31
CA GLY A 940 -1.55 -21.11 34.43
C GLY A 940 -0.43 -20.11 34.66
N ILE A 941 0.06 -20.06 35.89
CA ILE A 941 1.28 -19.34 36.26
C ILE A 941 2.25 -20.37 36.80
N ILE A 942 3.46 -20.42 36.26
CA ILE A 942 4.56 -21.31 36.67
C ILE A 942 5.69 -20.49 37.31
N LEU A 943 6.52 -21.14 38.12
CA LEU A 943 7.71 -20.51 38.67
C LEU A 943 8.80 -20.39 37.59
N GLY A 944 9.51 -19.27 37.59
CA GLY A 944 10.68 -19.07 36.71
C GLY A 944 11.94 -19.71 37.30
N TYR A 945 13.01 -19.74 36.52
CA TYR A 945 14.35 -20.05 37.03
C TYR A 945 15.15 -18.76 37.16
N GLU A 946 15.92 -18.65 38.24
CA GLU A 946 16.82 -17.53 38.44
C GLU A 946 18.15 -17.75 37.73
N ALA A 947 18.82 -16.65 37.33
CA ALA A 947 20.13 -16.73 36.72
C ALA A 947 21.13 -17.43 37.67
N PRO A 948 22.09 -18.21 37.15
CA PRO A 948 22.90 -19.08 37.98
C PRO A 948 23.84 -18.39 38.99
N ALA A 949 24.14 -17.11 38.76
CA ALA A 949 24.99 -16.31 39.62
C ALA A 949 24.29 -15.80 40.90
N SER A 950 23.07 -16.25 41.21
CA SER A 950 22.23 -15.75 42.32
C SER A 950 22.60 -16.30 43.71
N ILE A 951 23.65 -17.12 43.81
CA ILE A 951 24.08 -17.76 45.05
C ILE A 951 25.60 -17.66 45.27
N ASN A 952 25.99 -17.71 46.53
CA ASN A 952 27.34 -18.01 46.98
C ASN A 952 27.33 -19.28 47.81
N THR A 953 28.50 -19.86 48.06
CA THR A 953 28.64 -20.99 48.99
C THR A 953 29.63 -20.65 50.08
N GLN A 954 29.26 -20.85 51.33
CA GLN A 954 30.06 -20.52 52.50
C GLN A 954 30.55 -21.78 53.20
N VAL A 955 31.84 -21.82 53.52
CA VAL A 955 32.49 -22.92 54.21
C VAL A 955 33.33 -22.34 55.34
N ASN A 956 32.97 -22.66 56.58
CA ASN A 956 33.45 -21.94 57.76
C ASN A 956 33.15 -20.43 57.62
N ALA A 957 34.15 -19.57 57.81
CA ALA A 957 34.01 -18.11 57.67
C ALA A 957 34.30 -17.59 56.25
N TYR A 958 34.52 -18.46 55.26
CA TYR A 958 34.91 -18.06 53.90
C TYR A 958 33.79 -18.32 52.90
N THR A 959 33.59 -17.38 51.98
CA THR A 959 32.57 -17.44 50.94
C THR A 959 33.22 -17.63 49.58
N PHE A 960 32.88 -18.72 48.89
CA PHE A 960 33.16 -18.93 47.49
C PHE A 960 32.05 -18.28 46.65
N THR A 961 32.45 -17.28 45.85
CA THR A 961 31.53 -16.62 44.93
C THR A 961 31.25 -17.52 43.74
N GLN A 962 29.97 -17.77 43.46
CA GLN A 962 29.57 -18.49 42.25
C GLN A 962 29.12 -17.52 41.17
N THR A 963 29.51 -17.82 39.93
CA THR A 963 29.20 -17.03 38.71
C THR A 963 28.39 -17.84 37.69
N SER A 964 28.19 -19.13 37.94
CA SER A 964 27.50 -20.11 37.08
C SER A 964 26.72 -21.11 37.93
N GLU A 965 25.85 -21.91 37.29
CA GLU A 965 25.02 -22.91 37.98
C GLU A 965 25.92 -24.00 38.54
N GLU A 966 26.82 -24.48 37.70
CA GLU A 966 27.91 -25.34 38.10
C GLU A 966 29.01 -24.49 38.73
N GLY A 967 29.08 -24.56 40.05
CA GLY A 967 30.08 -23.86 40.84
C GLY A 967 31.46 -24.48 40.73
N THR A 968 32.47 -23.67 41.03
CA THR A 968 33.88 -24.10 41.03
C THR A 968 34.29 -24.81 42.32
N PHE A 969 33.47 -24.70 43.36
CA PHE A 969 33.57 -25.37 44.65
C PHE A 969 32.33 -26.27 44.81
N PRO A 970 32.38 -27.35 45.60
CA PRO A 970 33.59 -28.10 45.96
C PRO A 970 34.07 -28.98 44.80
N THR A 971 35.39 -29.22 44.73
CA THR A 971 35.99 -30.24 43.83
C THR A 971 36.58 -31.41 44.60
N THR A 972 36.60 -31.34 45.93
CA THR A 972 37.06 -32.40 46.83
C THR A 972 35.97 -32.70 47.85
N GLY A 973 35.87 -33.94 48.33
CA GLY A 973 34.89 -34.30 49.35
C GLY A 973 35.39 -35.37 50.31
N PHE A 974 34.72 -35.46 51.46
CA PHE A 974 34.88 -36.51 52.46
C PHE A 974 33.56 -36.67 53.22
N THR A 975 33.35 -37.83 53.83
CA THR A 975 32.14 -38.07 54.62
C THR A 975 32.10 -37.13 55.82
N GLY A 976 31.02 -36.36 55.94
CA GLY A 976 30.84 -35.34 56.98
C GLY A 976 31.28 -33.93 56.57
N ALA A 977 31.72 -33.71 55.33
CA ALA A 977 31.96 -32.37 54.81
C ALA A 977 30.66 -31.56 54.75
N THR A 978 30.72 -30.27 55.12
CA THR A 978 29.54 -29.39 55.17
C THR A 978 29.84 -27.99 54.64
N PHE A 979 28.91 -27.42 53.88
CA PHE A 979 28.94 -26.03 53.43
C PHE A 979 27.53 -25.46 53.37
N THR A 980 27.39 -24.13 53.35
CA THR A 980 26.09 -23.45 53.36
C THR A 980 25.88 -22.71 52.05
N ILE A 981 24.68 -22.80 51.47
CA ILE A 981 24.25 -21.98 50.34
C ILE A 981 23.83 -20.61 50.87
N VAL A 982 24.29 -19.54 50.23
CA VAL A 982 23.98 -18.16 50.59
C VAL A 982 23.35 -17.47 49.38
N PRO A 983 22.02 -17.35 49.32
CA PRO A 983 21.35 -16.56 48.30
C PRO A 983 21.83 -15.10 48.31
N LYS A 984 21.91 -14.48 47.12
CA LYS A 984 22.26 -13.07 46.95
C LYS A 984 21.00 -12.18 47.02
N ASP A 985 21.19 -10.87 46.88
CA ASP A 985 20.11 -9.88 46.76
C ASP A 985 19.13 -9.84 47.95
N SER A 986 19.66 -10.00 49.16
CA SER A 986 18.88 -9.97 50.43
C SER A 986 17.85 -11.09 50.59
N LYS A 987 17.93 -12.15 49.77
CA LYS A 987 17.09 -13.34 49.91
C LYS A 987 17.56 -14.21 51.06
N SER A 988 16.63 -14.84 51.78
CA SER A 988 16.94 -15.75 52.88
C SER A 988 16.91 -17.19 52.42
N VAL A 989 17.76 -18.04 53.01
CA VAL A 989 17.69 -19.51 52.82
C VAL A 989 16.35 -20.10 53.25
N THR A 990 15.64 -19.44 54.18
CA THR A 990 14.32 -19.85 54.66
C THR A 990 13.20 -19.56 53.68
N ASP A 991 13.44 -18.73 52.67
CA ASP A 991 12.44 -18.42 51.64
C ASP A 991 12.25 -19.60 50.67
N TYR A 992 13.13 -20.60 50.75
CA TYR A 992 13.20 -21.73 49.84
C TYR A 992 13.11 -23.08 50.57
N THR A 993 12.43 -24.03 49.93
CA THR A 993 12.53 -25.46 50.24
C THR A 993 13.68 -26.04 49.42
N TRP A 994 14.66 -26.65 50.09
CA TRP A 994 15.89 -27.13 49.46
C TRP A 994 15.88 -28.65 49.27
N THR A 995 16.35 -29.11 48.11
CA THR A 995 16.47 -30.53 47.74
C THR A 995 17.79 -30.78 47.04
N SER A 996 18.32 -32.00 47.12
CA SER A 996 19.45 -32.48 46.31
C SER A 996 18.99 -33.65 45.45
N ASP A 997 19.54 -33.75 44.24
CA ASP A 997 19.37 -34.91 43.36
C ASP A 997 20.29 -36.10 43.72
N ALA A 998 21.26 -35.92 44.61
CA ALA A 998 22.22 -36.95 45.02
C ALA A 998 21.87 -37.54 46.39
N SER A 999 21.74 -38.86 46.47
CA SER A 999 21.36 -39.59 47.70
C SER A 999 22.40 -39.51 48.82
N TRP A 1000 23.68 -39.24 48.50
CA TRP A 1000 24.77 -39.08 49.46
C TRP A 1000 24.93 -37.62 49.96
N VAL A 1001 24.05 -36.72 49.53
CA VAL A 1001 24.03 -35.30 49.93
C VAL A 1001 22.69 -34.95 50.57
N SER A 1002 22.73 -34.40 51.78
CA SER A 1002 21.53 -33.87 52.46
C SER A 1002 21.58 -32.35 52.51
N VAL A 1003 20.44 -31.68 52.37
CA VAL A 1003 20.33 -30.22 52.49
C VAL A 1003 19.24 -29.87 53.50
N THR A 1004 19.58 -29.05 54.49
CA THR A 1004 18.64 -28.59 55.52
C THR A 1004 18.97 -27.14 55.86
N ASP A 1005 17.97 -26.25 55.77
CA ASP A 1005 18.13 -24.80 56.00
C ASP A 1005 19.30 -24.17 55.22
N GLY A 1006 19.49 -24.60 53.97
CA GLY A 1006 20.60 -24.18 53.11
C GLY A 1006 21.96 -24.80 53.44
N VAL A 1007 22.08 -25.61 54.50
CA VAL A 1007 23.31 -26.34 54.84
C VAL A 1007 23.35 -27.67 54.08
N VAL A 1008 24.35 -27.80 53.20
CA VAL A 1008 24.66 -29.00 52.43
C VAL A 1008 25.66 -29.85 53.20
N LYS A 1009 25.35 -31.14 53.39
CA LYS A 1009 26.19 -32.12 54.09
C LYS A 1009 26.39 -33.38 53.28
N PHE A 1010 27.64 -33.84 53.19
CA PHE A 1010 27.98 -35.12 52.57
C PHE A 1010 27.82 -36.24 53.60
N THR A 1011 26.86 -37.14 53.36
CA THR A 1011 26.47 -38.21 54.30
C THR A 1011 27.00 -39.58 53.90
N GLY A 1012 27.36 -39.77 52.63
CA GLY A 1012 27.98 -40.97 52.09
C GLY A 1012 29.15 -40.65 51.15
N THR A 1013 29.70 -41.67 50.51
CA THR A 1013 30.80 -41.55 49.54
C THR A 1013 30.32 -40.85 48.27
N GLY A 1014 31.00 -39.76 47.88
CA GLY A 1014 30.68 -39.02 46.66
C GLY A 1014 31.18 -39.68 45.38
N THR A 1015 30.54 -39.33 44.26
CA THR A 1015 30.91 -39.75 42.90
C THR A 1015 31.43 -38.56 42.09
N GLY A 1016 31.96 -38.83 40.89
CA GLY A 1016 32.35 -37.79 39.92
C GLY A 1016 31.17 -37.22 39.12
N ASP A 1017 29.93 -37.62 39.44
CA ASP A 1017 28.73 -37.11 38.77
C ASP A 1017 28.39 -35.69 39.26
N LYS A 1018 27.74 -34.92 38.40
CA LYS A 1018 27.22 -33.61 38.77
C LYS A 1018 26.09 -33.76 39.78
N VAL A 1019 26.20 -33.05 40.90
CA VAL A 1019 25.16 -32.93 41.93
C VAL A 1019 24.51 -31.57 41.81
N THR A 1020 23.18 -31.52 41.78
CA THR A 1020 22.39 -30.28 41.78
C THR A 1020 21.55 -30.14 43.05
N ILE A 1021 21.72 -29.00 43.71
CA ILE A 1021 20.90 -28.52 44.82
C ILE A 1021 19.87 -27.52 44.28
N THR A 1022 18.59 -27.78 44.52
CA THR A 1022 17.48 -26.93 44.04
C THR A 1022 16.74 -26.29 45.22
N GLY A 1023 16.62 -24.97 45.19
CA GLY A 1023 15.80 -24.18 46.10
C GLY A 1023 14.51 -23.73 45.41
N THR A 1024 13.36 -24.22 45.88
CA THR A 1024 12.03 -23.82 45.38
C THR A 1024 11.36 -22.85 46.34
N PRO A 1025 10.88 -21.66 45.89
CA PRO A 1025 10.22 -20.69 46.76
C PRO A 1025 9.05 -21.27 47.56
N THR A 1026 9.05 -21.04 48.87
CA THR A 1026 8.00 -21.52 49.80
C THR A 1026 6.66 -20.80 49.59
N SER A 1027 6.69 -19.54 49.18
CA SER A 1027 5.50 -18.72 48.90
C SER A 1027 4.79 -19.08 47.60
N SER A 1028 5.36 -19.97 46.77
CA SER A 1028 4.93 -20.18 45.38
C SER A 1028 4.96 -18.88 44.53
N GLN A 1029 5.73 -17.88 44.97
CA GLN A 1029 6.02 -16.65 44.25
C GLN A 1029 7.53 -16.52 44.02
N GLY A 1030 7.94 -16.02 42.86
CA GLY A 1030 9.35 -15.82 42.53
C GLY A 1030 9.97 -16.95 41.70
N ASN A 1031 11.29 -17.11 41.82
CA ASN A 1031 12.08 -17.99 40.94
C ASN A 1031 12.76 -19.14 41.70
N ILE A 1032 12.87 -20.29 41.04
CA ILE A 1032 13.65 -21.45 41.47
C ILE A 1032 15.14 -21.12 41.32
N ILE A 1033 15.93 -21.43 42.36
CA ILE A 1033 17.38 -21.26 42.37
C ILE A 1033 18.04 -22.65 42.29
N LYS A 1034 19.12 -22.77 41.52
CA LYS A 1034 19.92 -24.00 41.40
C LYS A 1034 21.40 -23.74 41.64
N TYR A 1035 22.03 -24.70 42.29
CA TYR A 1035 23.47 -24.79 42.50
C TYR A 1035 23.93 -26.19 42.12
N SER A 1036 24.96 -26.33 41.32
CA SER A 1036 25.54 -27.62 41.00
C SER A 1036 27.03 -27.66 41.32
N PHE A 1037 27.56 -28.84 41.63
CA PHE A 1037 28.99 -29.06 41.80
C PHE A 1037 29.38 -30.47 41.36
N THR A 1038 30.66 -30.64 41.01
CA THR A 1038 31.22 -31.90 40.53
C THR A 1038 32.53 -32.18 41.27
N LEU A 1039 32.61 -33.31 41.98
CA LEU A 1039 33.81 -33.69 42.72
C LEU A 1039 34.85 -34.32 41.79
N LYS A 1040 36.10 -33.94 41.96
CA LYS A 1040 37.28 -34.52 41.28
C LYS A 1040 38.07 -35.47 42.18
N SER A 1041 37.86 -35.38 43.49
CA SER A 1041 38.60 -36.20 44.46
C SER A 1041 37.77 -36.52 45.69
N TRP A 1042 37.87 -37.74 46.18
CA TRP A 1042 37.30 -38.15 47.46
C TRP A 1042 38.39 -38.56 48.44
N PHE A 1043 38.27 -38.13 49.70
CA PHE A 1043 39.24 -38.39 50.76
C PHE A 1043 38.64 -39.26 51.86
N ILE A 1044 39.44 -40.25 52.30
CA ILE A 1044 39.18 -41.07 53.48
C ILE A 1044 40.41 -41.04 54.39
N HIS A 1045 40.26 -41.39 55.67
CA HIS A 1045 41.38 -41.43 56.61
C HIS A 1045 41.33 -42.68 57.50
N SER A 1046 42.47 -43.00 58.09
CA SER A 1046 42.68 -44.18 58.96
C SER A 1046 42.20 -44.01 60.40
N GLY A 1047 41.36 -43.01 60.68
CA GLY A 1047 40.97 -42.66 62.05
C GLY A 1047 42.16 -42.15 62.87
N SER A 1048 42.36 -42.73 64.07
CA SER A 1048 43.47 -42.43 64.98
C SER A 1048 44.70 -43.33 64.76
N THR A 1049 44.63 -44.30 63.84
CA THR A 1049 45.72 -45.24 63.59
C THR A 1049 46.87 -44.55 62.87
N ARG A 1050 48.08 -44.63 63.43
CA ARG A 1050 49.30 -44.08 62.84
C ARG A 1050 50.17 -45.19 62.27
N MET A 1051 50.72 -44.97 61.08
CA MET A 1051 51.36 -46.00 60.26
C MET A 1051 52.74 -45.53 59.78
N SER A 1052 53.63 -46.49 59.48
CA SER A 1052 54.88 -46.18 58.75
C SER A 1052 54.52 -45.72 57.34
N TRP A 1053 55.42 -45.07 56.61
CA TRP A 1053 55.09 -44.63 55.26
C TRP A 1053 54.71 -45.81 54.34
N SER A 1054 55.44 -46.93 54.42
CA SER A 1054 55.14 -48.15 53.64
C SER A 1054 53.79 -48.77 54.03
N ASP A 1055 53.48 -48.84 55.34
CA ASP A 1055 52.18 -49.31 55.83
C ASP A 1055 51.04 -48.38 55.36
N ALA A 1056 51.26 -47.06 55.37
CA ALA A 1056 50.30 -46.06 54.92
C ALA A 1056 50.03 -46.14 53.41
N ASN A 1057 51.08 -46.31 52.61
CA ASN A 1057 50.97 -46.49 51.16
C ASN A 1057 50.20 -47.77 50.82
N THR A 1058 50.48 -48.85 51.56
CA THR A 1058 49.77 -50.13 51.43
C THR A 1058 48.32 -49.99 51.88
N TYR A 1059 48.06 -49.32 53.00
CA TYR A 1059 46.71 -49.05 53.50
C TYR A 1059 45.88 -48.33 52.44
N CYS A 1060 46.37 -47.22 51.89
CA CYS A 1060 45.62 -46.50 50.86
C CYS A 1060 45.42 -47.32 49.60
N SER A 1061 46.45 -48.01 49.11
CA SER A 1061 46.35 -48.84 47.90
C SER A 1061 45.47 -50.08 48.08
N SER A 1062 45.26 -50.54 49.32
CA SER A 1062 44.33 -51.64 49.64
C SER A 1062 42.86 -51.22 49.59
N GLN A 1063 42.58 -49.92 49.67
CA GLN A 1063 41.23 -49.39 49.50
C GLN A 1063 40.97 -49.20 48.00
N SER A 1064 39.83 -49.71 47.51
CA SER A 1064 39.53 -49.72 46.07
C SER A 1064 39.55 -48.30 45.48
N GLY A 1065 40.49 -48.03 44.58
CA GLY A 1065 40.63 -46.74 43.88
C GLY A 1065 41.36 -45.64 44.65
N TYR A 1066 41.93 -45.93 45.82
CA TYR A 1066 42.65 -44.93 46.63
C TYR A 1066 44.16 -45.07 46.54
N SER A 1067 44.85 -43.94 46.72
CA SER A 1067 46.30 -43.88 46.89
C SER A 1067 46.66 -42.86 47.97
N LEU A 1068 47.92 -42.86 48.42
CA LEU A 1068 48.43 -41.71 49.17
C LEU A 1068 48.33 -40.45 48.28
N PRO A 1069 47.80 -39.33 48.80
CA PRO A 1069 47.74 -38.09 48.05
C PRO A 1069 49.11 -37.41 47.98
N THR A 1070 49.30 -36.60 46.94
CA THR A 1070 50.41 -35.66 46.89
C THR A 1070 50.13 -34.46 47.79
N ILE A 1071 51.18 -33.74 48.19
CA ILE A 1071 51.07 -32.46 48.90
C ILE A 1071 50.12 -31.52 48.14
N ALA A 1072 50.23 -31.42 46.81
CA ALA A 1072 49.40 -30.53 45.99
C ALA A 1072 47.90 -30.87 46.04
N GLN A 1073 47.55 -32.13 46.31
CA GLN A 1073 46.16 -32.57 46.47
C GLN A 1073 45.63 -32.31 47.89
N MET A 1074 46.52 -32.18 48.87
CA MET A 1074 46.15 -31.87 50.26
C MET A 1074 46.13 -30.37 50.53
N ILE A 1075 47.07 -29.62 49.94
CA ILE A 1075 47.26 -28.18 50.10
C ILE A 1075 47.76 -27.51 48.81
N LEU A 1076 47.29 -26.28 48.55
CA LEU A 1076 47.90 -25.39 47.55
C LEU A 1076 49.18 -24.77 48.12
N ARG A 1077 50.24 -24.70 47.31
CA ARG A 1077 51.58 -24.26 47.71
C ARG A 1077 52.22 -23.30 46.71
N THR A 1078 53.08 -22.42 47.22
CA THR A 1078 54.02 -21.60 46.45
C THR A 1078 55.39 -21.67 47.12
N ASN A 1079 56.45 -21.99 46.38
CA ASN A 1079 57.82 -22.11 46.91
C ASN A 1079 57.92 -22.94 48.21
N HIS A 1080 57.33 -24.15 48.21
CA HIS A 1080 57.31 -25.08 49.35
C HIS A 1080 56.66 -24.56 50.64
N THR A 1081 55.99 -23.40 50.59
CA THR A 1081 55.20 -22.86 51.71
C THR A 1081 53.71 -23.00 51.41
N ALA A 1082 52.95 -23.48 52.40
CA ALA A 1082 51.50 -23.56 52.30
C ALA A 1082 50.91 -22.15 52.24
N THR A 1083 50.06 -21.89 51.25
CA THR A 1083 49.52 -20.53 51.08
C THR A 1083 48.46 -20.18 52.12
N LEU A 1084 47.80 -21.17 52.73
CA LEU A 1084 46.60 -21.01 53.57
C LEU A 1084 45.45 -20.22 52.91
N ILE A 1085 45.62 -19.82 51.65
CA ILE A 1085 44.63 -19.11 50.84
C ILE A 1085 43.54 -20.10 50.48
N ARG A 1086 42.28 -19.77 50.81
CA ARG A 1086 41.12 -20.57 50.44
C ARG A 1086 41.00 -20.62 48.91
N GLY A 1087 40.74 -21.80 48.37
CA GLY A 1087 40.75 -22.07 46.93
C GLY A 1087 40.33 -23.50 46.65
N THR A 1088 40.08 -23.82 45.38
CA THR A 1088 39.56 -25.13 44.95
C THR A 1088 40.67 -26.06 44.46
N GLY A 1089 40.42 -27.37 44.49
CA GLY A 1089 41.34 -28.41 43.98
C GLY A 1089 42.22 -29.10 45.03
N ALA A 1090 42.23 -28.63 46.28
CA ALA A 1090 42.99 -29.25 47.37
C ALA A 1090 42.16 -29.31 48.67
N LEU A 1091 42.30 -30.41 49.41
CA LEU A 1091 41.47 -30.74 50.58
C LEU A 1091 41.40 -29.60 51.61
N LEU A 1092 42.55 -29.10 52.08
CA LEU A 1092 42.58 -28.08 53.12
C LEU A 1092 42.16 -26.70 52.62
N ASN A 1093 42.43 -26.36 51.36
CA ASN A 1093 42.11 -25.05 50.81
C ASN A 1093 40.60 -24.90 50.56
N GLU A 1094 39.94 -25.99 50.18
CA GLU A 1094 38.48 -26.03 50.02
C GLU A 1094 37.77 -26.02 51.36
N TRP A 1095 38.18 -26.89 52.28
CA TRP A 1095 37.41 -27.15 53.49
C TRP A 1095 37.95 -26.44 54.73
N GLY A 1096 39.16 -25.90 54.69
CA GLY A 1096 39.82 -25.30 55.86
C GLY A 1096 40.20 -26.35 56.92
N MET A 1097 40.50 -25.90 58.14
CA MET A 1097 40.93 -26.76 59.25
C MET A 1097 40.01 -27.96 59.46
N MET A 1098 40.53 -29.16 59.24
CA MET A 1098 39.73 -30.38 59.12
C MET A 1098 39.06 -30.80 60.44
N THR A 1099 39.60 -30.40 61.58
CA THR A 1099 38.99 -30.66 62.90
C THR A 1099 37.73 -29.86 63.16
N ARG A 1100 37.39 -28.86 62.32
CA ARG A 1100 36.09 -28.17 62.38
C ARG A 1100 34.94 -29.07 61.94
N TYR A 1101 35.22 -30.16 61.24
CA TYR A 1101 34.25 -31.18 60.85
C TYR A 1101 34.28 -32.33 61.86
N THR A 1102 33.73 -32.11 63.05
CA THR A 1102 33.80 -33.08 64.17
C THR A 1102 33.23 -34.45 63.81
N SER A 1103 32.19 -34.50 62.96
CA SER A 1103 31.61 -35.74 62.45
C SER A 1103 32.54 -36.53 61.52
N ALA A 1104 33.52 -35.85 60.89
CA ALA A 1104 34.47 -36.46 59.97
C ALA A 1104 35.72 -37.03 60.67
N ARG A 1105 35.87 -36.84 62.00
CA ARG A 1105 36.90 -37.48 62.84
C ARG A 1105 38.37 -37.33 62.38
N PHE A 1106 38.69 -36.26 61.66
CA PHE A 1106 40.08 -35.90 61.37
C PHE A 1106 40.81 -35.50 62.67
N SER A 1107 42.03 -36.00 62.85
CA SER A 1107 42.95 -35.54 63.90
C SER A 1107 43.66 -34.24 63.51
N ASP A 1108 44.13 -33.47 64.51
CA ASP A 1108 44.83 -32.19 64.36
C ASP A 1108 46.33 -32.33 64.03
N ASN A 1109 46.74 -33.52 63.59
CA ASN A 1109 48.14 -33.90 63.36
C ASN A 1109 48.53 -33.84 61.87
N THR A 1110 49.76 -34.25 61.57
CA THR A 1110 50.24 -34.42 60.19
C THR A 1110 49.81 -35.75 59.59
N TYR A 1111 49.70 -35.76 58.27
CA TYR A 1111 49.27 -36.89 57.45
C TYR A 1111 50.27 -37.16 56.34
N TRP A 1112 50.60 -38.42 56.11
CA TRP A 1112 51.54 -38.82 55.06
C TRP A 1112 51.13 -38.32 53.66
N SER A 1113 52.10 -37.90 52.86
CA SER A 1113 51.96 -37.70 51.42
C SER A 1113 52.80 -38.71 50.63
N SER A 1114 52.52 -38.83 49.34
CA SER A 1114 53.32 -39.66 48.42
C SER A 1114 54.62 -38.98 47.95
N ASP A 1115 54.84 -37.70 48.27
CA ASP A 1115 56.00 -36.95 47.80
C ASP A 1115 57.25 -37.33 48.62
N GLN A 1116 58.23 -37.96 47.97
CA GLN A 1116 59.52 -38.27 48.57
C GLN A 1116 60.39 -37.00 48.68
N LEU A 1117 61.04 -36.81 49.83
CA LEU A 1117 62.04 -35.74 50.00
C LEU A 1117 63.45 -36.26 49.71
N SER A 1118 63.79 -37.43 50.26
CA SER A 1118 65.08 -38.11 50.10
C SER A 1118 64.93 -39.62 50.34
N SER A 1119 65.98 -40.39 50.09
CA SER A 1119 65.95 -41.84 50.35
C SER A 1119 65.66 -42.13 51.83
N GLY A 1120 64.58 -42.86 52.11
CA GLY A 1120 64.14 -43.20 53.48
C GLY A 1120 63.33 -42.11 54.22
N SER A 1121 62.90 -41.05 53.53
CA SER A 1121 62.06 -39.98 54.10
C SER A 1121 61.03 -39.44 53.11
N HIS A 1122 59.78 -39.35 53.57
CA HIS A 1122 58.67 -38.73 52.83
C HIS A 1122 58.11 -37.49 53.54
N ASN A 1123 57.37 -36.68 52.78
CA ASN A 1123 56.69 -35.52 53.31
C ASN A 1123 55.37 -35.91 54.01
N ASN A 1124 54.96 -35.09 54.97
CA ASN A 1124 53.66 -35.15 55.60
C ASN A 1124 53.09 -33.74 55.81
N VAL A 1125 51.76 -33.63 55.76
CA VAL A 1125 51.06 -32.34 55.74
C VAL A 1125 50.16 -32.22 56.97
N SER A 1126 50.28 -31.11 57.69
CA SER A 1126 49.35 -30.75 58.77
C SER A 1126 48.02 -30.28 58.18
N LEU A 1127 46.95 -31.04 58.44
CA LEU A 1127 45.59 -30.62 58.06
C LEU A 1127 44.95 -29.65 59.07
N ARG A 1128 45.76 -29.10 59.99
CA ARG A 1128 45.37 -28.05 60.94
C ARG A 1128 45.64 -26.64 60.40
N TYR A 1129 46.84 -26.42 59.84
CA TYR A 1129 47.30 -25.13 59.33
C TYR A 1129 48.16 -25.24 58.06
N GLY A 1130 48.16 -26.41 57.39
CA GLY A 1130 48.78 -26.60 56.08
C GLY A 1130 50.29 -26.79 56.08
N GLY A 1131 50.98 -26.80 57.23
CA GLY A 1131 52.43 -26.97 57.27
C GLY A 1131 52.89 -28.28 56.62
N VAL A 1132 53.93 -28.20 55.77
CA VAL A 1132 54.60 -29.38 55.19
C VAL A 1132 55.83 -29.70 56.03
N TYR A 1133 55.92 -30.95 56.45
CA TYR A 1133 57.02 -31.50 57.22
C TYR A 1133 57.56 -32.73 56.49
N PHE A 1134 58.68 -33.25 56.95
CA PHE A 1134 59.19 -34.54 56.52
C PHE A 1134 59.48 -35.41 57.75
N SER A 1135 59.41 -36.71 57.56
CA SER A 1135 59.71 -37.67 58.63
C SER A 1135 60.34 -38.93 58.01
N SER A 1136 61.20 -39.61 58.77
CA SER A 1136 61.72 -40.91 58.36
C SER A 1136 60.57 -41.87 58.08
N ASP A 1137 60.71 -42.73 57.06
CA ASP A 1137 59.67 -43.68 56.63
C ASP A 1137 59.24 -44.65 57.74
N SER A 1138 60.09 -44.85 58.74
CA SER A 1138 59.81 -45.66 59.95
C SER A 1138 58.88 -44.97 60.96
N SER A 1139 58.69 -43.65 60.86
CA SER A 1139 57.87 -42.85 61.77
C SER A 1139 56.40 -43.24 61.64
N LYS A 1140 55.66 -43.22 62.75
CA LYS A 1140 54.21 -43.50 62.75
C LYS A 1140 53.43 -42.18 62.65
N ILE A 1141 52.92 -41.86 61.45
CA ILE A 1141 52.13 -40.65 61.13
C ILE A 1141 50.72 -41.06 60.67
N ASN A 1142 49.75 -40.15 60.74
CA ASN A 1142 48.37 -40.43 60.32
C ASN A 1142 48.28 -40.62 58.81
N VAL A 1143 47.25 -41.33 58.35
CA VAL A 1143 47.06 -41.63 56.93
C VAL A 1143 45.75 -41.06 56.45
N VAL A 1144 45.83 -40.31 55.36
CA VAL A 1144 44.69 -39.91 54.54
C VAL A 1144 44.94 -40.46 53.14
N CYS A 1145 43.89 -40.95 52.51
CA CYS A 1145 43.92 -41.54 51.19
C CYS A 1145 43.02 -40.75 50.26
N ARG A 1146 43.40 -40.66 48.99
CA ARG A 1146 42.64 -39.98 47.95
C ARG A 1146 42.26 -40.94 46.84
N GLN A 1147 41.00 -40.87 46.42
CA GLN A 1147 40.50 -41.42 45.18
C GLN A 1147 40.30 -40.27 44.18
N GLY A 1148 40.74 -40.45 42.92
CA GLY A 1148 40.31 -39.60 41.81
C GLY A 1148 38.93 -40.03 41.34
N LEU A 1149 38.05 -39.06 41.10
CA LEU A 1149 36.67 -39.29 40.66
C LEU A 1149 36.45 -38.89 39.21
#